data_AF-A0A534ZVA6-F1
#
_entry.id   AF-A0A534ZVA6-F1
#
_cell.length_a   1.000
_cell.length_b   1.000
_cell.length_c   1.000
_cell.angle_alpha   90.00
_cell.angle_beta   90.00
_cell.angle_gamma   90.00
#
_symmetry.space_group_name_H-M   'P 1'
#
loop_
_entity.id
_entity.type
_entity.pdbx_description
1 polymer ?
#
loop_
_entity_poly.entity_id
_entity_poly.type
_entity_poly.pdbx_seq_one_letter_code
_entity_poly.pdbx_strand_id
1 'polypeptide(L)'
;MGSCSHQRLTARGLLGVALLGTSVAIGGAALAQPLCPDTATLSVYVENPGAAPSVDVDVDGELAGNPGCVRTGSPTYRGSMRCSGSGLVRCGEIPGLQPGAWIHRVGVSVPGSDRQRQARRSVLVAGDRSQASNPLVWTVYPRTFEVSTCSPDAEGGLRQQLQAAADAGGPALVTFASGAFPCTIHLASAPCVPDPLRHAALCFEGSQVVVDALDPNGSSGAVTWSVDARDASVLRVYGSDNVFRGLVFEGSTRATEPGTPCQLDTVAITGANARRNRIEQSVVVGPSCGDAVSVDQLVPGSTTAECPAGEEHDEDNVVAESRITGAHDRGVKLDYCGFATIERSCIHDNRNGGLLSTGGSEAIALENVVQHNVLGHSQNGLSVGGGQVESKLATNGNIVRFSGQLGLSVVDKAVAQFDNDYVSDSQLGGMTVRTTDGPASGMPTVQVHGMAFVCNRHDGLTGTCAFPTRHEDVACTSDEDCCIRPDDTVDPACMATCQPAPLSRGLGSVVQAPCTCTATTDGGPSCASANECCTECNASGGGIAGACMAAACSAPAVNFGDAIRAGRNAFTANKNTSCGANFRVKNVHATVPAIGNQWEHCGTGAMCDVTSVADKDVSACPGAAMVDIGEPRGPRAEAPLLSRISPARPQAGDVVRIFGENFNAIEGNPAGGTGACAELRRCSTDEPCPTGPCVNGTCACSIENPAVQAANQQTNANRIRIKDGDGTVLSDAMGRHDFWPDAVTPTMLAFRMPFDCFAPLLLEVAKRDPSGNRVSATIPLCDPQGCADAPEGTSCGDACHANDVCNGQGKCVPGRPVVCAEPCLRCDPAVGCVPRATSARCDDGDACTSGDHCSGDGNVCVPGRPVVCEAPCLTGDCDHQRGCVPKPAGTVCREAAGPCDVDETCNGTMGDCPPDAFRTAGTMCRASSGICDPAEVCSGMDAACPSDAKSSAVCRPAAGECDAAESCDGVHDDCPPDVQWAAGTVCRPAAGPCDVDEICPGSSTACPRDEFKASTVVCREASDSCKLPDHCTGSSAACPQADEQRTGCAAMSCRFERTIALPDCSQDAVPDRVARLFYHASDIVHRSCPPWPRRHACASASAALRKALESLDRASGRRRHPISAACSRAVGGVLRAARDGLGCSALAGRQMAR
;
A
#
# COMPACT_ATOMS: atom_id res chain seq x y z
N MET A 1 18.97 -12.56 -13.90
CA MET A 1 19.28 -12.50 -12.44
C MET A 1 19.10 -11.06 -11.97
N GLY A 2 17.85 -10.61 -11.87
CA GLY A 2 17.50 -9.29 -11.32
C GLY A 2 16.94 -9.50 -9.91
N SER A 3 17.66 -9.03 -8.89
CA SER A 3 17.25 -9.23 -7.49
C SER A 3 16.21 -8.19 -7.10
N CYS A 4 15.07 -8.67 -6.58
CA CYS A 4 14.07 -7.92 -5.78
C CYS A 4 14.66 -7.54 -4.39
N SER A 5 15.90 -7.07 -4.36
CA SER A 5 16.57 -6.55 -3.16
C SER A 5 16.59 -5.04 -3.28
N HIS A 6 16.24 -4.34 -2.20
CA HIS A 6 16.36 -2.88 -2.08
C HIS A 6 17.59 -2.37 -2.83
N GLN A 7 17.37 -1.64 -3.92
CA GLN A 7 18.45 -1.08 -4.72
C GLN A 7 19.26 -0.09 -3.87
N ARG A 8 20.36 -0.58 -3.30
CA ARG A 8 21.56 0.24 -3.11
C ARG A 8 22.15 0.50 -4.50
N LEU A 9 22.00 1.74 -4.96
CA LEU A 9 22.76 2.28 -6.09
C LEU A 9 24.26 2.14 -5.80
N THR A 10 24.88 1.10 -6.37
CA THR A 10 26.33 1.05 -6.56
C THR A 10 26.59 0.69 -8.01
N ALA A 11 26.93 1.70 -8.80
CA ALA A 11 27.31 1.54 -10.19
C ALA A 11 28.64 0.79 -10.29
N ARG A 12 28.64 -0.38 -10.92
CA ARG A 12 29.85 -1.02 -11.46
C ARG A 12 29.56 -1.49 -12.88
N GLY A 13 29.82 -0.60 -13.84
CA GLY A 13 30.00 -0.94 -15.24
C GLY A 13 31.46 -1.25 -15.51
N LEU A 14 31.73 -2.47 -15.97
CA LEU A 14 33.03 -2.93 -16.46
C LEU A 14 32.98 -2.90 -17.99
N LEU A 15 33.69 -1.95 -18.62
CA LEU A 15 34.20 -2.11 -19.98
C LEU A 15 35.42 -1.22 -20.15
N GLY A 16 36.56 -1.86 -20.39
CA GLY A 16 37.88 -1.22 -20.45
C GLY A 16 38.15 -0.59 -21.82
N VAL A 17 38.74 0.60 -21.79
CA VAL A 17 39.66 1.11 -22.81
C VAL A 17 40.78 1.86 -22.08
N ALA A 18 42.02 1.44 -22.35
CA ALA A 18 43.22 2.03 -21.78
C ALA A 18 43.51 3.39 -22.41
N LEU A 19 43.76 4.41 -21.58
CA LEU A 19 44.52 5.61 -21.96
C LEU A 19 45.16 6.24 -20.71
N LEU A 20 46.48 6.40 -20.77
CA LEU A 20 47.36 7.02 -19.77
C LEU A 20 47.04 8.52 -19.62
N GLY A 21 46.99 9.03 -18.38
CA GLY A 21 47.07 10.48 -18.15
C GLY A 21 46.60 10.96 -16.77
N THR A 22 47.58 11.23 -15.90
CA THR A 22 47.55 12.18 -14.76
C THR A 22 46.51 12.00 -13.65
N SER A 23 47.01 11.55 -12.50
CA SER A 23 46.37 11.51 -11.19
C SER A 23 46.04 12.92 -10.65
N VAL A 24 44.75 13.23 -10.59
CA VAL A 24 44.21 14.22 -9.65
C VAL A 24 43.58 13.44 -8.50
N ALA A 25 44.21 13.52 -7.32
CA ALA A 25 43.65 12.99 -6.08
C ALA A 25 42.46 13.85 -5.65
N ILE A 26 41.26 13.49 -6.09
CA ILE A 26 40.04 13.96 -5.45
C ILE A 26 39.84 13.06 -4.24
N GLY A 27 40.12 13.60 -3.04
CA GLY A 27 39.76 12.95 -1.79
C GLY A 27 38.28 12.66 -1.80
N GLY A 28 37.92 11.37 -1.80
CA GLY A 28 36.56 10.95 -1.54
C GLY A 28 36.19 11.41 -0.13
N ALA A 29 35.41 12.48 -0.04
CA ALA A 29 34.68 12.77 1.18
C ALA A 29 33.74 11.59 1.41
N ALA A 30 34.08 10.71 2.35
CA ALA A 30 33.09 9.84 2.95
C ALA A 30 31.99 10.77 3.48
N LEU A 31 30.78 10.69 2.90
CA LEU A 31 29.62 11.36 3.44
C LEU A 31 29.52 10.95 4.90
N ALA A 32 29.72 11.89 5.82
CA ALA A 32 29.53 11.66 7.23
C ALA A 32 28.08 11.20 7.42
N GLN A 33 27.88 9.96 7.88
CA GLN A 33 26.55 9.49 8.25
C GLN A 33 26.01 10.42 9.36
N PRO A 34 24.73 10.81 9.32
CA PRO A 34 24.14 11.70 10.30
C PRO A 34 24.30 11.13 11.72
N LEU A 35 24.45 11.98 12.74
CA LEU A 35 24.43 11.54 14.13
C LEU A 35 22.99 11.20 14.53
N CYS A 36 22.79 10.12 15.30
CA CYS A 36 21.45 9.80 15.77
C CYS A 36 21.02 10.87 16.79
N PRO A 37 19.83 11.48 16.63
CA PRO A 37 19.38 12.56 17.51
C PRO A 37 19.16 12.08 18.94
N ASP A 38 18.77 10.82 19.11
CA ASP A 38 18.56 10.16 20.41
C ASP A 38 18.69 8.63 20.29
N THR A 39 18.64 7.92 21.43
CA THR A 39 18.48 6.46 21.52
C THR A 39 17.03 6.03 21.32
N ALA A 40 16.81 4.74 21.06
CA ALA A 40 15.50 4.13 20.98
C ALA A 40 15.18 3.32 22.25
N THR A 41 13.92 3.33 22.68
CA THR A 41 13.42 2.47 23.75
C THR A 41 12.46 1.43 23.20
N LEU A 42 12.78 0.14 23.37
CA LEU A 42 11.95 -0.98 22.93
C LEU A 42 10.99 -1.37 24.05
N SER A 43 9.69 -1.41 23.76
CA SER A 43 8.66 -1.89 24.69
C SER A 43 8.29 -3.33 24.35
N VAL A 44 8.51 -4.27 25.27
CA VAL A 44 8.26 -5.70 25.03
C VAL A 44 6.90 -6.11 25.59
N TYR A 45 6.11 -6.72 24.73
CA TYR A 45 4.79 -7.27 25.02
C TYR A 45 4.76 -8.75 24.67
N VAL A 46 3.97 -9.50 25.43
CA VAL A 46 3.65 -10.89 25.16
C VAL A 46 2.15 -11.02 25.05
N GLU A 47 1.67 -11.69 24.01
CA GLU A 47 0.33 -12.23 23.97
C GLU A 47 0.34 -13.63 24.59
N ASN A 48 -0.26 -13.75 25.76
CA ASN A 48 -0.38 -15.00 26.52
C ASN A 48 -1.83 -15.53 26.42
N PRO A 49 -2.17 -16.30 25.36
CA PRO A 49 -3.47 -16.95 25.23
C PRO A 49 -3.67 -18.12 26.22
N GLY A 50 -2.63 -18.50 26.97
CA GLY A 50 -2.70 -19.59 27.95
C GLY A 50 -3.29 -19.18 29.31
N ALA A 51 -3.66 -20.19 30.10
CA ALA A 51 -4.16 -20.00 31.47
C ALA A 51 -3.04 -19.75 32.52
N ALA A 52 -1.78 -19.66 32.09
CA ALA A 52 -0.66 -19.44 33.00
C ALA A 52 -0.70 -18.00 33.56
N PRO A 53 -0.58 -17.80 34.88
CA PRO A 53 -0.69 -16.48 35.51
C PRO A 53 0.51 -15.56 35.20
N SER A 54 1.64 -16.13 34.80
CA SER A 54 2.80 -15.41 34.32
C SER A 54 3.65 -16.28 33.40
N VAL A 55 4.37 -15.65 32.48
CA VAL A 55 5.32 -16.30 31.57
C VAL A 55 6.67 -15.61 31.70
N ASP A 56 7.73 -16.40 31.87
CA ASP A 56 9.11 -15.91 31.80
C ASP A 56 9.61 -15.99 30.36
N VAL A 57 10.08 -14.87 29.83
CA VAL A 57 10.60 -14.74 28.47
C VAL A 57 12.06 -14.28 28.48
N ASP A 58 12.91 -15.02 27.79
CA ASP A 58 14.28 -14.60 27.47
C ASP A 58 14.23 -13.82 26.17
N VAL A 59 14.79 -12.62 26.13
CA VAL A 59 14.91 -11.82 24.91
C VAL A 59 16.34 -11.42 24.65
N ASP A 60 16.72 -11.41 23.38
CA ASP A 60 17.95 -10.82 22.92
C ASP A 60 17.75 -10.16 21.55
N GLY A 61 18.67 -9.28 21.19
CA GLY A 61 18.61 -8.64 19.89
C GLY A 61 19.91 -7.97 19.50
N GLU A 62 20.06 -7.77 18.20
CA GLU A 62 21.23 -7.14 17.59
C GLU A 62 20.81 -6.24 16.42
N LEU A 63 21.56 -5.17 16.20
CA LEU A 63 21.34 -4.26 15.10
C LEU A 63 21.68 -4.93 13.76
N ALA A 64 20.74 -4.91 12.82
CA ALA A 64 20.86 -5.48 11.48
C ALA A 64 21.45 -4.46 10.49
N GLY A 65 22.69 -4.70 10.05
CA GLY A 65 23.31 -3.92 8.97
C GLY A 65 23.98 -2.61 9.42
N ASN A 66 24.12 -1.64 8.50
CA ASN A 66 24.70 -0.33 8.82
C ASN A 66 23.64 0.55 9.49
N PRO A 67 23.94 1.16 10.64
CA PRO A 67 22.98 2.04 11.30
C PRO A 67 22.69 3.23 10.38
N GLY A 68 21.41 3.66 10.33
CA GLY A 68 20.99 4.79 9.51
C GLY A 68 21.63 6.12 9.94
N CYS A 69 22.15 6.16 11.16
CA CYS A 69 22.87 7.27 11.79
C CYS A 69 23.91 6.71 12.79
N VAL A 70 24.85 7.49 13.30
CA VAL A 70 26.00 6.96 14.09
C VAL A 70 25.97 7.41 15.56
N ARG A 71 26.32 6.47 16.47
CA ARG A 71 26.97 6.63 17.81
C ARG A 71 26.18 6.84 19.12
N THR A 72 24.85 6.80 19.18
CA THR A 72 24.14 6.80 20.48
C THR A 72 23.32 5.52 20.66
N GLY A 73 23.58 4.80 21.77
CA GLY A 73 22.87 3.58 22.17
C GLY A 73 23.67 2.27 21.98
N SER A 74 23.17 1.19 22.60
CA SER A 74 23.69 -0.16 22.49
C SER A 74 23.25 -0.81 21.18
N PRO A 75 24.15 -1.47 20.41
CA PRO A 75 23.82 -2.21 19.20
C PRO A 75 23.32 -3.63 19.47
N THR A 76 23.27 -4.05 20.74
CA THR A 76 22.80 -5.37 21.18
C THR A 76 22.11 -5.29 22.53
N TYR A 77 21.20 -6.22 22.83
CA TYR A 77 20.66 -6.41 24.17
C TYR A 77 20.44 -7.89 24.47
N ARG A 78 20.39 -8.23 25.75
CA ARG A 78 19.96 -9.53 26.26
C ARG A 78 19.37 -9.35 27.65
N GLY A 79 18.25 -10.02 27.94
CA GLY A 79 17.64 -10.00 29.26
C GLY A 79 16.55 -11.07 29.39
N SER A 80 16.10 -11.29 30.61
CA SER A 80 14.94 -12.13 30.91
C SER A 80 13.89 -11.28 31.62
N MET A 81 12.62 -11.46 31.27
CA MET A 81 11.50 -10.68 31.80
C MET A 81 10.37 -11.61 32.23
N ARG A 82 9.68 -11.24 33.32
CA ARG A 82 8.48 -11.93 33.78
C ARG A 82 7.26 -11.12 33.36
N CYS A 83 6.42 -11.71 32.51
CA CYS A 83 5.18 -11.10 32.04
C CYS A 83 4.01 -11.68 32.85
N SER A 84 3.31 -10.85 33.62
CA SER A 84 2.19 -11.29 34.47
C SER A 84 0.84 -10.96 33.84
N GLY A 85 -0.09 -11.92 33.82
CA GLY A 85 -1.43 -11.79 33.25
C GLY A 85 -1.67 -12.67 32.01
N SER A 86 -2.90 -12.64 31.51
CA SER A 86 -3.35 -13.31 30.28
C SER A 86 -3.70 -12.28 29.20
N GLY A 87 -3.75 -12.72 27.94
CA GLY A 87 -3.94 -11.84 26.78
C GLY A 87 -2.69 -11.02 26.49
N LEU A 88 -2.85 -9.82 25.93
CA LEU A 88 -1.73 -8.93 25.65
C LEU A 88 -1.21 -8.26 26.93
N VAL A 89 -0.03 -8.69 27.39
CA VAL A 89 0.62 -8.21 28.61
C VAL A 89 1.91 -7.47 28.28
N ARG A 90 2.17 -6.38 29.01
CA ARG A 90 3.44 -5.63 28.92
C ARG A 90 4.46 -6.24 29.87
N CYS A 91 5.59 -6.70 29.33
CA CYS A 91 6.63 -7.38 30.09
C CYS A 91 7.68 -6.43 30.67
N GLY A 92 8.02 -5.37 29.93
CA GLY A 92 9.08 -4.45 30.32
C GLY A 92 9.61 -3.62 29.16
N GLU A 93 10.74 -2.95 29.39
CA GLU A 93 11.40 -2.09 28.41
C GLU A 93 12.89 -2.33 28.35
N ILE A 94 13.45 -2.04 27.18
CA ILE A 94 14.88 -2.05 26.90
C ILE A 94 15.24 -0.67 26.36
N PRO A 95 15.68 0.26 27.22
CA PRO A 95 16.06 1.61 26.82
C PRO A 95 17.47 1.63 26.22
N GLY A 96 17.83 2.77 25.61
CA GLY A 96 19.21 3.05 25.22
C GLY A 96 19.70 2.23 24.03
N LEU A 97 18.82 1.81 23.11
CA LEU A 97 19.19 1.07 21.90
C LEU A 97 19.53 2.02 20.74
N GLN A 98 20.36 1.58 19.80
CA GLN A 98 20.60 2.36 18.57
C GLN A 98 19.36 2.35 17.67
N PRO A 99 18.94 3.49 17.08
CA PRO A 99 17.92 3.51 16.03
C PRO A 99 18.40 2.79 14.76
N GLY A 100 17.48 2.12 14.06
CA GLY A 100 17.79 1.38 12.83
C GLY A 100 17.06 0.04 12.72
N ALA A 101 17.47 -0.80 11.78
CA ALA A 101 16.91 -2.15 11.65
C ALA A 101 17.50 -3.09 12.70
N TRP A 102 16.68 -3.92 13.32
CA TRP A 102 17.05 -4.84 14.39
C TRP A 102 16.55 -6.25 14.12
N ILE A 103 17.31 -7.23 14.62
CA ILE A 103 16.91 -8.62 14.76
C ILE A 103 16.62 -8.84 16.23
N HIS A 104 15.40 -9.25 16.55
CA HIS A 104 14.95 -9.59 17.90
C HIS A 104 14.70 -11.09 17.97
N ARG A 105 15.04 -11.69 19.11
CA ARG A 105 14.86 -13.11 19.38
C ARG A 105 14.18 -13.26 20.73
N VAL A 106 13.29 -14.24 20.83
CA VAL A 106 12.63 -14.61 22.08
C VAL A 106 12.75 -16.11 22.33
N GLY A 107 13.04 -16.47 23.57
CA GLY A 107 13.06 -17.83 24.08
C GLY A 107 12.05 -17.99 25.22
N VAL A 108 11.15 -18.95 25.12
CA VAL A 108 10.11 -19.18 26.14
C VAL A 108 10.00 -20.66 26.48
N SER A 109 9.79 -20.97 27.75
CA SER A 109 9.59 -22.34 28.23
C SER A 109 8.19 -22.46 28.82
N VAL A 110 7.33 -23.23 28.15
CA VAL A 110 5.97 -23.53 28.60
C VAL A 110 5.91 -24.98 29.08
N PRO A 111 5.33 -25.28 30.27
CA PRO A 111 5.24 -26.65 30.76
C PRO A 111 4.53 -27.59 29.78
N GLY A 112 5.14 -28.74 29.50
CA GLY A 112 4.58 -29.74 28.59
C GLY A 112 4.75 -29.45 27.10
N SER A 113 5.55 -28.45 26.75
CA SER A 113 5.88 -28.03 25.38
C SER A 113 7.39 -27.99 25.17
N ASP A 114 7.83 -28.12 23.91
CA ASP A 114 9.22 -27.84 23.55
C ASP A 114 9.55 -26.35 23.78
N ARG A 115 10.85 -26.02 23.87
CA ARG A 115 11.27 -24.63 24.09
C ARG A 115 10.95 -23.81 22.84
N GLN A 116 10.13 -22.79 23.01
CA GLN A 116 9.82 -21.84 21.95
C GLN A 116 11.02 -20.97 21.66
N ARG A 117 11.36 -20.86 20.38
CA ARG A 117 12.36 -19.93 19.87
C ARG A 117 11.75 -19.25 18.66
N GLN A 118 11.67 -17.93 18.69
CA GLN A 118 11.14 -17.15 17.57
C GLN A 118 12.11 -15.99 17.30
N ALA A 119 12.18 -15.55 16.05
CA ALA A 119 13.01 -14.44 15.61
C ALA A 119 12.19 -13.49 14.71
N ARG A 120 12.43 -12.18 14.84
CA ARG A 120 11.67 -11.15 14.12
C ARG A 120 12.56 -9.96 13.83
N ARG A 121 12.36 -9.35 12.67
CA ARG A 121 12.99 -8.09 12.31
C ARG A 121 12.04 -6.91 12.55
N SER A 122 12.58 -5.80 13.02
CA SER A 122 11.83 -4.54 13.13
C SER A 122 12.76 -3.35 12.92
N VAL A 123 12.19 -2.16 12.74
CA VAL A 123 12.94 -0.90 12.72
C VAL A 123 12.64 -0.14 14.00
N LEU A 124 13.68 0.21 14.74
CA LEU A 124 13.57 1.07 15.92
C LEU A 124 13.79 2.52 15.52
N VAL A 125 12.84 3.36 15.90
CA VAL A 125 12.89 4.81 15.70
C VAL A 125 13.42 5.48 16.97
N ALA A 126 14.26 6.50 16.80
CA ALA A 126 14.82 7.30 17.89
C ALA A 126 13.73 8.06 18.65
N GLY A 127 13.91 8.22 19.96
CA GLY A 127 13.01 8.96 20.83
C GLY A 127 12.56 8.15 22.03
N ASP A 128 12.17 8.88 23.08
CA ASP A 128 11.46 8.29 24.21
C ASP A 128 9.99 8.01 23.86
N ARG A 129 9.22 7.42 24.80
CA ARG A 129 7.82 7.05 24.57
C ARG A 129 6.89 8.19 24.20
N SER A 130 7.21 9.43 24.55
CA SER A 130 6.40 10.59 24.17
C SER A 130 6.62 10.97 22.70
N GLN A 131 7.73 10.53 22.11
CA GLN A 131 8.16 10.89 20.76
C GLN A 131 8.05 9.73 19.75
N ALA A 132 8.32 8.50 20.18
CA ALA A 132 8.32 7.32 19.33
C ALA A 132 7.82 6.07 20.07
N SER A 133 6.98 5.28 19.38
CA SER A 133 6.50 4.00 19.88
C SER A 133 7.21 2.86 19.15
N ASN A 134 7.99 2.06 19.89
CA ASN A 134 8.64 0.86 19.38
C ASN A 134 8.12 -0.40 20.10
N PRO A 135 6.89 -0.87 19.81
CA PRO A 135 6.34 -2.06 20.43
C PRO A 135 6.86 -3.34 19.75
N LEU A 136 7.34 -4.29 20.56
CA LEU A 136 7.66 -5.65 20.12
C LEU A 136 6.71 -6.62 20.80
N VAL A 137 5.78 -7.18 20.03
CA VAL A 137 4.79 -8.14 20.50
C VAL A 137 5.18 -9.55 20.06
N TRP A 138 5.14 -10.50 21.01
CA TRP A 138 5.37 -11.93 20.79
C TRP A 138 4.19 -12.76 21.28
N THR A 139 3.71 -13.68 20.45
CA THR A 139 2.71 -14.66 20.89
C THR A 139 3.40 -15.84 21.56
N VAL A 140 2.97 -16.18 22.78
CA VAL A 140 3.43 -17.36 23.52
C VAL A 140 2.40 -18.46 23.38
N TYR A 141 2.71 -19.47 22.58
CA TYR A 141 1.78 -20.55 22.31
C TYR A 141 1.71 -21.52 23.50
N PRO A 142 0.51 -22.00 23.88
CA PRO A 142 0.37 -23.00 24.94
C PRO A 142 1.08 -24.32 24.63
N ARG A 143 1.14 -24.68 23.34
CA ARG A 143 1.73 -25.92 22.85
C ARG A 143 2.81 -25.63 21.81
N THR A 144 3.97 -26.26 21.95
CA THR A 144 5.06 -26.14 20.98
C THR A 144 5.70 -27.48 20.69
N PHE A 145 5.97 -27.69 19.42
CA PHE A 145 6.45 -28.94 18.84
C PHE A 145 7.66 -28.63 17.96
N GLU A 146 8.83 -29.16 18.30
CA GLU A 146 10.07 -28.91 17.56
C GLU A 146 10.39 -30.07 16.60
N VAL A 147 10.58 -29.75 15.33
CA VAL A 147 11.18 -30.66 14.35
C VAL A 147 12.69 -30.64 14.57
N SER A 148 13.21 -31.73 15.16
CA SER A 148 14.56 -31.76 15.74
C SER A 148 15.66 -32.35 14.84
N THR A 149 15.31 -32.93 13.68
CA THR A 149 16.31 -33.57 12.80
C THR A 149 16.12 -33.21 11.33
N CYS A 150 17.24 -33.02 10.63
CA CYS A 150 17.36 -33.03 9.18
C CYS A 150 18.08 -34.32 8.77
N SER A 151 17.34 -35.41 8.71
CA SER A 151 17.83 -36.76 8.35
C SER A 151 16.96 -37.35 7.25
N PRO A 152 17.26 -38.54 6.69
CA PRO A 152 16.37 -39.21 5.74
C PRO A 152 14.92 -39.39 6.26
N ASP A 153 14.74 -39.45 7.59
CA ASP A 153 13.43 -39.57 8.24
C ASP A 153 12.77 -38.20 8.56
N ALA A 154 13.33 -37.08 8.07
CA ALA A 154 12.83 -35.73 8.35
C ALA A 154 11.36 -35.53 7.99
N GLU A 155 10.89 -36.17 6.91
CA GLU A 155 9.47 -36.16 6.52
C GLU A 155 8.59 -36.76 7.63
N GLY A 156 8.97 -37.91 8.18
CA GLY A 156 8.21 -38.58 9.23
C GLY A 156 8.13 -37.71 10.50
N GLY A 157 9.24 -37.09 10.88
CA GLY A 157 9.29 -36.15 12.00
C GLY A 157 8.40 -34.92 11.77
N LEU A 158 8.47 -34.31 10.58
CA LEU A 158 7.61 -33.18 10.23
C LEU A 158 6.13 -33.53 10.31
N ARG A 159 5.71 -34.63 9.67
CA ARG A 159 4.31 -35.08 9.69
C ARG A 159 3.83 -35.35 11.10
N GLN A 160 4.66 -35.97 11.93
CA GLN A 160 4.34 -36.23 13.33
C GLN A 160 4.09 -34.94 14.11
N GLN A 161 4.95 -33.93 13.98
CA GLN A 161 4.79 -32.67 14.72
C GLN A 161 3.61 -31.83 14.19
N LEU A 162 3.39 -31.80 12.87
CA LEU A 162 2.23 -31.14 12.29
C LEU A 162 0.91 -31.77 12.76
N GLN A 163 0.85 -33.11 12.81
CA GLN A 163 -0.33 -33.81 13.33
C GLN A 163 -0.53 -33.55 14.83
N ALA A 164 0.54 -33.62 15.63
CA ALA A 164 0.46 -33.35 17.06
C ALA A 164 0.03 -31.91 17.37
N ALA A 165 0.43 -30.95 16.53
CA ALA A 165 -0.03 -29.58 16.62
C ALA A 165 -1.51 -29.44 16.26
N ALA A 166 -1.98 -30.10 15.20
CA ALA A 166 -3.39 -30.13 14.84
C ALA A 166 -4.27 -30.77 15.93
N ASP A 167 -3.79 -31.86 16.54
CA ASP A 167 -4.50 -32.60 17.60
C ASP A 167 -4.52 -31.85 18.95
N ALA A 168 -3.76 -30.75 19.08
CA ALA A 168 -3.71 -29.97 20.32
C ALA A 168 -5.03 -29.26 20.65
N GLY A 169 -5.91 -29.04 19.66
CA GLY A 169 -7.24 -28.47 19.85
C GLY A 169 -7.27 -26.99 20.26
N GLY A 170 -6.17 -26.25 20.02
CA GLY A 170 -6.02 -24.83 20.28
C GLY A 170 -4.70 -24.29 19.72
N PRO A 171 -4.35 -23.01 19.95
CA PRO A 171 -3.16 -22.39 19.37
C PRO A 171 -1.87 -23.20 19.62
N ALA A 172 -1.19 -23.58 18.55
CA ALA A 172 0.03 -24.39 18.62
C ALA A 172 1.12 -23.84 17.72
N LEU A 173 2.37 -23.98 18.15
CA LEU A 173 3.56 -23.62 17.39
C LEU A 173 4.34 -24.87 16.95
N VAL A 174 4.68 -24.95 15.68
CA VAL A 174 5.67 -25.88 15.14
C VAL A 174 6.91 -25.08 14.77
N THR A 175 8.06 -25.48 15.31
CA THR A 175 9.35 -24.81 15.07
C THR A 175 10.42 -25.82 14.66
N PHE A 176 11.59 -25.34 14.25
CA PHE A 176 12.67 -26.16 13.70
C PHE A 176 13.96 -25.92 14.48
N ALA A 177 14.64 -27.00 14.86
CA ALA A 177 15.86 -26.91 15.64
C ALA A 177 16.98 -26.20 14.85
N SER A 178 17.37 -25.00 15.29
CA SER A 178 18.42 -24.18 14.64
C SER A 178 19.77 -24.88 14.42
N GLY A 179 20.08 -25.94 15.19
CA GLY A 179 21.29 -26.75 14.99
C GLY A 179 21.17 -27.84 13.92
N ALA A 180 19.94 -28.17 13.49
CA ALA A 180 19.66 -29.21 12.49
C ALA A 180 19.34 -28.63 11.10
N PHE A 181 18.94 -27.36 11.00
CA PHE A 181 18.60 -26.66 9.75
C PHE A 181 19.68 -25.59 9.46
N PRO A 182 20.02 -25.30 8.18
CA PRO A 182 19.17 -25.41 7.01
C PRO A 182 19.05 -26.80 6.39
N CYS A 183 17.88 -27.13 5.83
CA CYS A 183 17.57 -28.44 5.27
C CYS A 183 16.47 -28.37 4.20
N THR A 184 16.56 -29.26 3.20
CA THR A 184 15.44 -29.60 2.33
C THR A 184 14.80 -30.91 2.79
N ILE A 185 13.51 -30.85 3.12
CA ILE A 185 12.68 -32.00 3.44
C ILE A 185 11.99 -32.43 2.15
N HIS A 186 12.39 -33.59 1.64
CA HIS A 186 11.78 -34.21 0.46
C HIS A 186 10.52 -34.95 0.89
N LEU A 187 9.36 -34.60 0.32
CA LEU A 187 8.06 -35.06 0.76
C LEU A 187 7.46 -36.07 -0.23
N ALA A 188 7.00 -37.20 0.28
CA ALA A 188 6.21 -38.14 -0.49
C ALA A 188 4.79 -37.60 -0.73
N SER A 189 4.26 -37.87 -1.92
CA SER A 189 2.86 -37.56 -2.27
C SER A 189 1.92 -38.58 -1.63
N ALA A 190 0.80 -38.11 -1.08
CA ALA A 190 -0.34 -38.92 -0.69
C ALA A 190 -1.65 -38.30 -1.21
N PRO A 191 -2.69 -39.10 -1.48
CA PRO A 191 -4.02 -38.54 -1.75
C PRO A 191 -4.52 -37.78 -0.51
N CYS A 192 -5.13 -36.61 -0.71
CA CYS A 192 -5.75 -35.90 0.40
C CYS A 192 -7.03 -36.59 0.84
N VAL A 193 -7.19 -36.77 2.14
CA VAL A 193 -8.52 -36.82 2.75
C VAL A 193 -8.80 -35.37 3.16
N PRO A 194 -9.99 -34.79 2.90
CA PRO A 194 -11.21 -35.37 2.31
C PRO A 194 -11.28 -35.39 0.77
N ASP A 195 -10.27 -34.94 0.03
CA ASP A 195 -10.32 -34.79 -1.44
C ASP A 195 -9.38 -35.77 -2.18
N PRO A 196 -9.77 -37.05 -2.36
CA PRO A 196 -8.89 -38.08 -2.90
C PRO A 196 -8.55 -37.90 -4.38
N LEU A 197 -9.21 -36.96 -5.07
CA LEU A 197 -8.92 -36.61 -6.47
C LEU A 197 -7.73 -35.65 -6.60
N ARG A 198 -7.31 -35.01 -5.49
CA ARG A 198 -6.20 -34.06 -5.47
C ARG A 198 -5.05 -34.63 -4.64
N HIS A 199 -3.85 -34.53 -5.18
CA HIS A 199 -2.62 -35.03 -4.57
C HIS A 199 -1.80 -33.89 -4.01
N ALA A 200 -1.42 -33.99 -2.74
CA ALA A 200 -0.45 -33.10 -2.13
C ALA A 200 0.54 -33.90 -1.30
N ALA A 201 1.73 -33.37 -1.08
CA ALA A 201 2.66 -33.92 -0.11
C ALA A 201 2.09 -33.76 1.31
N LEU A 202 1.62 -32.57 1.65
CA LEU A 202 1.02 -32.27 2.94
C LEU A 202 -0.42 -31.79 2.75
N CYS A 203 -1.39 -32.59 3.20
CA CYS A 203 -2.79 -32.21 3.31
C CYS A 203 -3.04 -31.81 4.76
N PHE A 204 -3.25 -30.52 5.01
CA PHE A 204 -3.28 -29.96 6.35
C PHE A 204 -4.70 -29.54 6.74
N GLU A 205 -5.32 -30.34 7.60
CA GLU A 205 -6.68 -30.12 8.12
C GLU A 205 -6.69 -29.37 9.47
N GLY A 206 -5.52 -29.21 10.11
CA GLY A 206 -5.39 -28.52 11.39
C GLY A 206 -5.82 -27.05 11.31
N SER A 207 -6.22 -26.49 12.45
CA SER A 207 -6.57 -25.07 12.59
C SER A 207 -5.82 -24.45 13.77
N GLN A 208 -5.58 -23.14 13.74
CA GLN A 208 -4.83 -22.40 14.77
C GLN A 208 -3.37 -22.87 14.96
N VAL A 209 -2.74 -23.36 13.89
CA VAL A 209 -1.35 -23.82 13.92
C VAL A 209 -0.42 -22.82 13.23
N VAL A 210 0.63 -22.42 13.93
CA VAL A 210 1.72 -21.61 13.39
C VAL A 210 2.92 -22.50 13.13
N VAL A 211 3.39 -22.54 11.89
CA VAL A 211 4.65 -23.16 11.47
C VAL A 211 5.66 -22.03 11.27
N ASP A 212 6.60 -21.89 12.21
CA ASP A 212 7.65 -20.86 12.16
C ASP A 212 8.99 -21.48 11.79
N ALA A 213 9.40 -21.24 10.55
CA ALA A 213 10.65 -21.70 9.95
C ALA A 213 11.67 -20.57 9.75
N LEU A 214 11.49 -19.41 10.39
CA LEU A 214 12.48 -18.35 10.34
C LEU A 214 13.80 -18.80 10.97
N ASP A 215 14.90 -18.43 10.33
CA ASP A 215 16.22 -18.61 10.90
C ASP A 215 16.41 -17.70 12.14
N PRO A 216 17.45 -17.91 12.95
CA PRO A 216 17.71 -17.06 14.11
C PRO A 216 17.88 -15.57 13.76
N ASN A 217 18.12 -15.21 12.50
CA ASN A 217 18.21 -13.84 12.02
C ASN A 217 16.86 -13.28 11.53
N GLY A 218 15.75 -14.00 11.72
CA GLY A 218 14.42 -13.63 11.23
C GLY A 218 14.31 -13.64 9.71
N SER A 219 15.03 -14.54 9.05
CA SER A 219 15.08 -14.67 7.58
C SER A 219 14.50 -16.02 7.14
N SER A 220 13.84 -16.05 5.99
CA SER A 220 13.42 -17.31 5.36
C SER A 220 14.56 -18.03 4.65
N GLY A 221 14.34 -19.30 4.33
CA GLY A 221 15.32 -20.11 3.57
C GLY A 221 15.97 -21.24 4.36
N ALA A 222 15.80 -21.29 5.67
CA ALA A 222 16.38 -22.37 6.48
C ALA A 222 15.67 -23.70 6.25
N VAL A 223 14.35 -23.70 6.05
CA VAL A 223 13.57 -24.91 5.87
C VAL A 223 12.94 -24.90 4.48
N THR A 224 13.26 -25.91 3.68
CA THR A 224 12.69 -26.10 2.36
C THR A 224 11.83 -27.35 2.33
N TRP A 225 10.61 -27.24 1.82
CA TRP A 225 9.72 -28.37 1.54
C TRP A 225 9.65 -28.58 0.04
N SER A 226 10.07 -29.75 -0.42
CA SER A 226 10.17 -30.06 -1.84
C SER A 226 9.48 -31.37 -2.16
N VAL A 227 8.78 -31.41 -3.28
CA VAL A 227 8.19 -32.63 -3.86
C VAL A 227 9.05 -33.19 -5.00
N ASP A 228 10.24 -32.63 -5.22
CA ASP A 228 11.14 -32.98 -6.33
C ASP A 228 10.42 -33.00 -7.68
N ALA A 229 10.39 -34.13 -8.38
CA ALA A 229 9.74 -34.30 -9.68
C ALA A 229 8.41 -35.10 -9.59
N ARG A 230 7.69 -35.02 -8.46
CA ARG A 230 6.45 -35.78 -8.21
C ARG A 230 5.19 -35.01 -8.62
N ASP A 231 4.09 -35.73 -8.92
CA ASP A 231 2.77 -35.15 -9.21
C ASP A 231 2.03 -34.78 -7.93
N ALA A 232 2.47 -33.73 -7.26
CA ALA A 232 1.80 -33.26 -6.06
C ALA A 232 2.02 -31.77 -5.84
N SER A 233 1.03 -31.11 -5.27
CA SER A 233 1.24 -29.86 -4.54
C SER A 233 2.16 -30.11 -3.34
N VAL A 234 2.91 -29.10 -2.91
CA VAL A 234 3.71 -29.23 -1.67
C VAL A 234 2.78 -29.24 -0.47
N LEU A 235 1.90 -28.24 -0.40
CA LEU A 235 0.99 -28.02 0.71
C LEU A 235 -0.42 -27.74 0.20
N ARG A 236 -1.41 -28.39 0.81
CA ARG A 236 -2.83 -28.09 0.64
C ARG A 236 -3.47 -27.88 2.00
N VAL A 237 -4.08 -26.72 2.22
CA VAL A 237 -4.63 -26.29 3.52
C VAL A 237 -6.14 -26.31 3.46
N TYR A 238 -6.76 -27.01 4.41
CA TYR A 238 -8.22 -27.14 4.56
C TYR A 238 -8.77 -26.49 5.84
N GLY A 239 -7.94 -26.39 6.89
CA GLY A 239 -8.31 -25.75 8.15
C GLY A 239 -8.16 -24.22 8.12
N SER A 240 -8.45 -23.57 9.24
CA SER A 240 -8.48 -22.11 9.39
C SER A 240 -7.44 -21.59 10.40
N ASP A 241 -7.16 -20.28 10.36
CA ASP A 241 -6.32 -19.60 11.35
C ASP A 241 -4.87 -20.14 11.42
N ASN A 242 -4.37 -20.71 10.32
CA ASN A 242 -3.01 -21.24 10.27
C ASN A 242 -2.02 -20.22 9.73
N VAL A 243 -0.79 -20.26 10.21
CA VAL A 243 0.29 -19.39 9.73
C VAL A 243 1.46 -20.24 9.28
N PHE A 244 1.92 -20.05 8.06
CA PHE A 244 3.12 -20.67 7.51
C PHE A 244 4.15 -19.57 7.24
N ARG A 245 5.17 -19.50 8.09
CA ARG A 245 6.15 -18.40 8.10
C ARG A 245 7.56 -18.90 7.87
N GLY A 246 8.33 -18.20 7.03
CA GLY A 246 9.77 -18.44 6.86
C GLY A 246 10.14 -19.64 5.98
N LEU A 247 9.16 -20.35 5.42
CA LEU A 247 9.35 -21.57 4.64
C LEU A 247 9.78 -21.26 3.20
N VAL A 248 10.50 -22.20 2.59
CA VAL A 248 10.63 -22.29 1.14
C VAL A 248 9.80 -23.46 0.65
N PHE A 249 8.80 -23.20 -0.19
CA PHE A 249 8.04 -24.23 -0.88
C PHE A 249 8.60 -24.39 -2.28
N GLU A 250 9.09 -25.58 -2.61
CA GLU A 250 9.57 -25.94 -3.94
C GLU A 250 8.55 -26.81 -4.65
N GLY A 251 7.84 -26.20 -5.60
CA GLY A 251 6.89 -26.88 -6.47
C GLY A 251 7.52 -27.99 -7.30
N SER A 252 6.68 -28.85 -7.86
CA SER A 252 7.13 -29.96 -8.68
C SER A 252 7.98 -29.50 -9.86
N THR A 253 9.11 -30.17 -10.07
CA THR A 253 10.01 -29.97 -11.21
C THR A 253 9.73 -30.94 -12.37
N ARG A 254 8.65 -31.72 -12.27
CA ARG A 254 8.31 -32.74 -13.26
C ARG A 254 8.14 -32.10 -14.64
N ALA A 255 8.81 -32.63 -15.65
CA ALA A 255 8.52 -32.25 -17.03
C ALA A 255 7.09 -32.65 -17.40
N THR A 256 6.26 -31.67 -17.76
CA THR A 256 4.93 -31.91 -18.32
C THR A 256 5.00 -31.96 -19.85
N GLU A 257 4.27 -32.90 -20.44
CA GLU A 257 4.16 -32.95 -21.90
C GLU A 257 3.44 -31.71 -22.44
N PRO A 258 3.93 -31.09 -23.53
CA PRO A 258 3.29 -29.91 -24.12
C PRO A 258 1.81 -30.16 -24.44
N GLY A 259 0.92 -29.27 -23.99
CA GLY A 259 -0.52 -29.34 -24.28
C GLY A 259 -1.35 -30.21 -23.35
N THR A 260 -0.75 -30.86 -22.35
CA THR A 260 -1.52 -31.58 -21.31
C THR A 260 -1.99 -30.58 -20.25
N PRO A 261 -3.31 -30.42 -20.01
CA PRO A 261 -3.81 -29.60 -18.91
C PRO A 261 -3.30 -30.16 -17.59
N CYS A 262 -2.66 -29.34 -16.77
CA CYS A 262 -2.26 -29.73 -15.43
C CYS A 262 -2.32 -28.52 -14.48
N GLN A 263 -2.70 -28.80 -13.23
CA GLN A 263 -2.90 -27.84 -12.14
C GLN A 263 -2.25 -28.46 -10.89
N LEU A 264 -0.92 -28.32 -10.78
CA LEU A 264 -0.13 -28.83 -9.64
C LEU A 264 0.40 -27.66 -8.83
N ASP A 265 -0.51 -26.91 -8.20
CA ASP A 265 -0.13 -25.67 -7.52
C ASP A 265 0.85 -25.95 -6.38
N THR A 266 1.84 -25.09 -6.15
CA THR A 266 2.83 -25.36 -5.09
C THR A 266 2.18 -25.32 -3.72
N VAL A 267 1.38 -24.30 -3.46
CA VAL A 267 0.53 -24.16 -2.27
C VAL A 267 -0.90 -23.92 -2.70
N ALA A 268 -1.84 -24.67 -2.12
CA ALA A 268 -3.28 -24.49 -2.34
C ALA A 268 -4.01 -24.31 -1.02
N ILE A 269 -4.80 -23.24 -0.88
CA ILE A 269 -5.72 -23.03 0.25
C ILE A 269 -7.13 -23.31 -0.28
N THR A 270 -7.72 -24.43 0.14
CA THR A 270 -8.90 -24.99 -0.52
C THR A 270 -10.02 -25.25 0.49
N GLY A 271 -11.21 -24.78 0.14
CA GLY A 271 -12.47 -25.16 0.78
C GLY A 271 -13.10 -24.06 1.62
N ALA A 272 -14.39 -24.23 1.93
CA ALA A 272 -15.18 -23.21 2.63
C ALA A 272 -14.69 -22.95 4.08
N ASN A 273 -13.98 -23.89 4.69
CA ASN A 273 -13.44 -23.74 6.05
C ASN A 273 -12.01 -23.16 6.06
N ALA A 274 -11.36 -23.05 4.90
CA ALA A 274 -9.99 -22.56 4.80
C ALA A 274 -10.01 -21.02 4.80
N ARG A 275 -10.11 -20.44 5.98
CA ARG A 275 -10.24 -18.99 6.24
C ARG A 275 -9.13 -18.51 7.17
N ARG A 276 -8.78 -17.23 7.09
CA ARG A 276 -7.76 -16.59 7.96
C ARG A 276 -6.40 -17.32 7.97
N ASN A 277 -6.08 -18.07 6.92
CA ASN A 277 -4.77 -18.68 6.79
C ASN A 277 -3.77 -17.68 6.23
N ARG A 278 -2.52 -17.75 6.67
CA ARG A 278 -1.50 -16.79 6.29
C ARG A 278 -0.22 -17.48 5.81
N ILE A 279 0.19 -17.18 4.59
CA ILE A 279 1.52 -17.50 4.06
C ILE A 279 2.33 -16.21 4.20
N GLU A 280 3.36 -16.19 5.03
CA GLU A 280 4.10 -14.95 5.24
C GLU A 280 5.60 -15.12 5.34
N GLN A 281 6.34 -14.08 4.95
CA GLN A 281 7.80 -14.08 4.95
C GLN A 281 8.40 -15.34 4.30
N SER A 282 7.70 -15.90 3.32
CA SER A 282 8.02 -17.21 2.75
C SER A 282 8.44 -17.08 1.30
N VAL A 283 9.08 -18.10 0.77
CA VAL A 283 9.44 -18.21 -0.64
C VAL A 283 8.59 -19.32 -1.25
N VAL A 284 7.80 -19.00 -2.27
CA VAL A 284 7.05 -19.99 -3.04
C VAL A 284 7.67 -20.06 -4.43
N VAL A 285 8.36 -21.16 -4.72
CA VAL A 285 8.86 -21.49 -6.04
C VAL A 285 7.79 -22.32 -6.74
N GLY A 286 7.21 -21.75 -7.78
CA GLY A 286 6.12 -22.34 -8.53
C GLY A 286 6.51 -23.65 -9.21
N PRO A 287 5.51 -24.43 -9.60
CA PRO A 287 5.70 -25.74 -10.20
C PRO A 287 6.04 -25.60 -11.69
N SER A 288 6.59 -26.67 -12.27
CA SER A 288 6.73 -26.86 -13.71
C SER A 288 5.40 -26.85 -14.47
N CYS A 289 4.28 -26.96 -13.74
CA CYS A 289 2.93 -26.90 -14.24
C CYS A 289 1.92 -26.50 -13.15
N GLY A 290 1.09 -25.47 -13.38
CA GLY A 290 0.17 -24.90 -12.40
C GLY A 290 0.66 -23.59 -11.78
N ASP A 291 -0.01 -23.16 -10.72
CA ASP A 291 0.22 -21.87 -10.06
C ASP A 291 1.21 -22.00 -8.88
N ALA A 292 1.85 -20.91 -8.45
CA ALA A 292 2.63 -20.99 -7.21
C ALA A 292 1.71 -21.04 -5.99
N VAL A 293 0.73 -20.14 -5.92
CA VAL A 293 -0.28 -20.12 -4.84
C VAL A 293 -1.68 -20.09 -5.45
N SER A 294 -2.54 -21.00 -5.01
CA SER A 294 -3.97 -20.98 -5.33
C SER A 294 -4.84 -20.85 -4.08
N VAL A 295 -5.95 -20.12 -4.18
CA VAL A 295 -6.96 -20.01 -3.13
C VAL A 295 -8.35 -20.21 -3.74
N ASP A 296 -9.12 -21.13 -3.17
CA ASP A 296 -10.42 -21.52 -3.70
C ASP A 296 -11.39 -22.02 -2.62
N GLN A 297 -12.69 -22.02 -2.91
CA GLN A 297 -13.71 -22.58 -2.02
C GLN A 297 -14.30 -23.91 -2.51
N LEU A 298 -13.58 -24.68 -3.32
CA LEU A 298 -14.07 -25.96 -3.80
C LEU A 298 -14.34 -26.91 -2.63
N VAL A 299 -15.53 -27.51 -2.66
CA VAL A 299 -15.86 -28.62 -1.78
C VAL A 299 -15.04 -29.84 -2.21
N PRO A 300 -14.48 -30.62 -1.27
CA PRO A 300 -13.76 -31.86 -1.59
C PRO A 300 -14.54 -32.77 -2.55
N GLY A 301 -13.90 -33.23 -3.62
CA GLY A 301 -14.53 -34.05 -4.65
C GLY A 301 -15.44 -33.30 -5.64
N SER A 302 -15.60 -31.98 -5.51
CA SER A 302 -16.34 -31.13 -6.44
C SER A 302 -15.42 -30.49 -7.48
N THR A 303 -15.96 -30.28 -8.68
CA THR A 303 -15.34 -29.46 -9.73
C THR A 303 -16.00 -28.09 -9.87
N THR A 304 -16.98 -27.78 -9.01
CA THR A 304 -17.75 -26.52 -9.02
C THR A 304 -17.91 -26.00 -7.59
N ALA A 305 -17.81 -24.69 -7.40
CA ALA A 305 -18.17 -24.02 -6.14
C ALA A 305 -19.50 -23.27 -6.29
N GLU A 306 -20.31 -23.25 -5.23
CA GLU A 306 -21.46 -22.36 -5.10
C GLU A 306 -21.00 -21.10 -4.37
N CYS A 307 -20.92 -19.95 -5.06
CA CYS A 307 -20.53 -18.70 -4.43
C CYS A 307 -21.68 -18.17 -3.56
N PRO A 308 -21.53 -18.06 -2.22
CA PRO A 308 -22.55 -17.48 -1.38
C PRO A 308 -22.71 -15.98 -1.71
N ALA A 309 -23.94 -15.54 -1.93
CA ALA A 309 -24.23 -14.15 -2.25
C ALA A 309 -24.27 -13.30 -0.97
N GLY A 310 -23.39 -12.30 -0.86
CA GLY A 310 -23.51 -11.21 0.12
C GLY A 310 -22.88 -11.44 1.50
N GLU A 311 -21.82 -12.24 1.62
CA GLU A 311 -21.01 -12.27 2.85
C GLU A 311 -19.98 -11.12 2.82
N GLU A 312 -19.94 -10.29 3.87
CA GLU A 312 -18.79 -9.44 4.16
C GLU A 312 -17.60 -10.36 4.47
N HIS A 313 -16.54 -10.27 3.68
CA HIS A 313 -15.36 -11.10 3.83
C HIS A 313 -14.44 -10.48 4.91
N ASP A 314 -14.81 -10.63 6.18
CA ASP A 314 -13.97 -10.24 7.34
C ASP A 314 -12.91 -11.33 7.68
N GLU A 315 -12.78 -12.38 6.85
CA GLU A 315 -12.06 -13.63 7.16
C GLU A 315 -10.98 -14.00 6.12
N ASP A 316 -10.22 -13.00 5.69
CA ASP A 316 -9.25 -13.08 4.60
C ASP A 316 -8.15 -14.13 4.81
N ASN A 317 -7.90 -14.96 3.79
CA ASN A 317 -6.59 -15.59 3.67
C ASN A 317 -5.57 -14.53 3.25
N VAL A 318 -4.34 -14.60 3.76
CA VAL A 318 -3.34 -13.56 3.53
C VAL A 318 -2.03 -14.13 3.01
N VAL A 319 -1.47 -13.51 1.97
CA VAL A 319 -0.10 -13.77 1.51
C VAL A 319 0.71 -12.48 1.70
N ALA A 320 1.65 -12.49 2.63
CA ALA A 320 2.32 -11.27 3.07
C ALA A 320 3.84 -11.38 3.06
N GLU A 321 4.54 -10.29 2.73
CA GLU A 321 6.01 -10.20 2.84
C GLU A 321 6.75 -11.37 2.15
N SER A 322 6.14 -11.97 1.13
CA SER A 322 6.58 -13.23 0.54
C SER A 322 7.16 -13.03 -0.85
N ARG A 323 7.98 -13.99 -1.29
CA ARG A 323 8.54 -14.01 -2.65
C ARG A 323 7.95 -15.17 -3.43
N ILE A 324 7.23 -14.86 -4.51
CA ILE A 324 6.51 -15.84 -5.34
C ILE A 324 7.11 -15.82 -6.74
N THR A 325 7.62 -16.96 -7.22
CA THR A 325 8.38 -16.96 -8.47
C THR A 325 8.37 -18.27 -9.23
N GLY A 326 8.61 -18.22 -10.54
CA GLY A 326 8.92 -19.40 -11.34
C GLY A 326 7.72 -20.31 -11.63
N ALA A 327 6.49 -19.87 -11.39
CA ALA A 327 5.31 -20.65 -11.75
C ALA A 327 5.18 -20.79 -13.27
N HIS A 328 4.74 -21.98 -13.70
CA HIS A 328 4.39 -22.22 -15.09
C HIS A 328 3.11 -21.47 -15.51
N ASP A 329 2.16 -21.29 -14.61
CA ASP A 329 0.95 -20.50 -14.85
C ASP A 329 1.02 -19.15 -14.10
N ARG A 330 0.20 -18.91 -13.09
CA ARG A 330 0.19 -17.67 -12.31
C ARG A 330 1.10 -17.75 -11.09
N GLY A 331 1.62 -16.60 -10.67
CA GLY A 331 2.20 -16.48 -9.33
C GLY A 331 1.12 -16.73 -8.25
N VAL A 332 0.01 -16.00 -8.32
CA VAL A 332 -1.13 -16.16 -7.41
C VAL A 332 -2.41 -16.25 -8.23
N LYS A 333 -3.25 -17.24 -7.95
CA LYS A 333 -4.56 -17.40 -8.58
C LYS A 333 -5.64 -17.62 -7.53
N LEU A 334 -6.67 -16.78 -7.56
CA LEU A 334 -7.90 -17.01 -6.82
C LEU A 334 -8.95 -17.49 -7.82
N ASP A 335 -9.58 -18.61 -7.50
CA ASP A 335 -10.63 -19.21 -8.33
C ASP A 335 -11.76 -19.75 -7.44
N TYR A 336 -12.92 -20.05 -8.03
CA TYR A 336 -14.04 -20.68 -7.33
C TYR A 336 -14.40 -19.99 -6.00
N CYS A 337 -14.73 -18.70 -6.07
CA CYS A 337 -15.12 -17.85 -4.93
C CYS A 337 -14.02 -17.69 -3.87
N GLY A 338 -12.75 -17.90 -4.22
CA GLY A 338 -11.62 -17.69 -3.32
C GLY A 338 -11.52 -16.23 -2.87
N PHE A 339 -11.11 -16.02 -1.62
CA PHE A 339 -10.84 -14.69 -1.09
C PHE A 339 -9.43 -14.65 -0.50
N ALA A 340 -8.63 -13.67 -0.91
CA ALA A 340 -7.33 -13.42 -0.29
C ALA A 340 -6.80 -11.99 -0.44
N THR A 341 -6.08 -11.53 0.58
CA THR A 341 -5.28 -10.31 0.57
C THR A 341 -3.80 -10.64 0.34
N ILE A 342 -3.19 -10.01 -0.65
CA ILE A 342 -1.77 -10.15 -1.01
C ILE A 342 -1.09 -8.83 -0.71
N GLU A 343 -0.15 -8.81 0.24
CA GLU A 343 0.46 -7.57 0.70
C GLU A 343 2.00 -7.63 0.76
N ARG A 344 2.65 -6.51 0.43
CA ARG A 344 4.10 -6.29 0.59
C ARG A 344 4.97 -7.43 0.04
N SER A 345 4.50 -8.11 -1.01
CA SER A 345 5.10 -9.32 -1.57
C SER A 345 5.76 -9.02 -2.93
N CYS A 346 6.78 -9.80 -3.29
CA CYS A 346 7.41 -9.74 -4.63
C CYS A 346 6.96 -10.95 -5.46
N ILE A 347 6.16 -10.69 -6.51
CA ILE A 347 5.63 -11.70 -7.44
C ILE A 347 6.34 -11.56 -8.78
N HIS A 348 7.22 -12.49 -9.13
CA HIS A 348 8.10 -12.30 -10.27
C HIS A 348 8.53 -13.54 -11.03
N ASP A 349 8.90 -13.37 -12.30
CA ASP A 349 9.39 -14.46 -13.17
C ASP A 349 8.40 -15.63 -13.30
N ASN A 350 7.09 -15.35 -13.26
CA ASN A 350 6.03 -16.34 -13.51
C ASN A 350 5.59 -16.28 -14.98
N ARG A 351 5.33 -17.44 -15.57
CA ARG A 351 5.23 -17.57 -17.04
C ARG A 351 3.93 -16.99 -17.60
N ASN A 352 2.78 -17.25 -17.00
CA ASN A 352 1.46 -16.72 -17.45
C ASN A 352 0.94 -15.61 -16.52
N GLY A 353 1.82 -14.79 -15.93
CA GLY A 353 1.42 -13.57 -15.23
C GLY A 353 1.54 -13.63 -13.71
N GLY A 354 1.28 -12.48 -13.07
CA GLY A 354 1.47 -12.28 -11.63
C GLY A 354 0.30 -12.79 -10.81
N LEU A 355 -0.76 -11.99 -10.71
CA LEU A 355 -1.96 -12.28 -9.90
C LEU A 355 -3.20 -12.33 -10.79
N LEU A 356 -4.06 -13.32 -10.57
CA LEU A 356 -5.37 -13.45 -11.22
C LEU A 356 -6.48 -13.70 -10.20
N SER A 357 -7.55 -12.92 -10.25
CA SER A 357 -8.83 -13.19 -9.60
C SER A 357 -9.88 -13.63 -10.63
N THR A 358 -10.46 -14.82 -10.47
CA THR A 358 -11.44 -15.39 -11.40
C THR A 358 -12.47 -16.27 -10.70
N GLY A 359 -13.52 -16.71 -11.40
CA GLY A 359 -14.45 -17.73 -10.90
C GLY A 359 -15.29 -17.31 -9.71
N GLY A 360 -15.61 -16.01 -9.60
CA GLY A 360 -16.36 -15.44 -8.48
C GLY A 360 -15.51 -14.99 -7.30
N SER A 361 -14.18 -14.95 -7.47
CA SER A 361 -13.23 -14.67 -6.40
C SER A 361 -13.03 -13.18 -6.14
N GLU A 362 -12.42 -12.85 -5.01
CA GLU A 362 -12.08 -11.48 -4.62
C GLU A 362 -10.64 -11.40 -4.11
N ALA A 363 -9.83 -10.58 -4.77
CA ALA A 363 -8.44 -10.35 -4.41
C ALA A 363 -8.22 -8.90 -3.97
N ILE A 364 -7.45 -8.70 -2.90
CA ILE A 364 -6.94 -7.39 -2.50
C ILE A 364 -5.41 -7.42 -2.65
N ALA A 365 -4.82 -6.48 -3.40
CA ALA A 365 -3.36 -6.41 -3.59
C ALA A 365 -2.81 -5.08 -3.05
N LEU A 366 -1.97 -5.12 -2.01
CA LEU A 366 -1.45 -3.93 -1.34
C LEU A 366 0.08 -3.88 -1.38
N GLU A 367 0.65 -2.80 -1.89
CA GLU A 367 2.10 -2.50 -1.78
C GLU A 367 3.03 -3.60 -2.33
N ASN A 368 2.59 -4.37 -3.33
CA ASN A 368 3.37 -5.45 -3.91
C ASN A 368 4.31 -4.96 -5.01
N VAL A 369 5.36 -5.75 -5.28
CA VAL A 369 6.17 -5.63 -6.50
C VAL A 369 5.86 -6.80 -7.41
N VAL A 370 5.19 -6.53 -8.53
CA VAL A 370 4.83 -7.53 -9.54
C VAL A 370 5.66 -7.29 -10.79
N GLN A 371 6.60 -8.19 -11.11
CA GLN A 371 7.54 -7.91 -12.19
C GLN A 371 8.03 -9.10 -13.00
N HIS A 372 8.47 -8.86 -14.23
CA HIS A 372 9.11 -9.89 -15.07
C HIS A 372 8.26 -11.14 -15.27
N ASN A 373 6.93 -11.02 -15.23
CA ASN A 373 6.05 -12.15 -15.50
C ASN A 373 5.92 -12.29 -17.03
N VAL A 374 6.75 -13.14 -17.63
CA VAL A 374 7.01 -13.25 -19.08
C VAL A 374 7.03 -14.73 -19.50
N LEU A 375 6.80 -15.03 -20.80
CA LEU A 375 6.96 -16.35 -21.49
C LEU A 375 5.71 -17.24 -21.68
N GLY A 376 4.52 -16.74 -21.34
CA GLY A 376 3.21 -17.42 -21.43
C GLY A 376 2.17 -16.82 -22.38
N HIS A 377 0.90 -17.27 -22.32
CA HIS A 377 -0.20 -16.75 -23.17
C HIS A 377 -0.99 -15.59 -22.54
N SER A 378 -0.96 -15.45 -21.21
CA SER A 378 -1.65 -14.40 -20.46
C SER A 378 -0.68 -13.67 -19.52
N GLN A 379 0.34 -13.03 -20.08
CA GLN A 379 1.53 -12.50 -19.36
C GLN A 379 1.25 -11.17 -18.64
N ASN A 380 0.08 -11.06 -18.01
CA ASN A 380 -0.38 -9.86 -17.35
C ASN A 380 0.21 -9.74 -15.93
N GLY A 381 0.43 -8.51 -15.47
CA GLY A 381 0.86 -8.26 -14.09
C GLY A 381 -0.24 -8.62 -13.09
N LEU A 382 -1.28 -7.80 -13.04
CA LEU A 382 -2.49 -8.03 -12.23
C LEU A 382 -3.68 -8.23 -13.15
N SER A 383 -4.57 -9.18 -12.83
CA SER A 383 -5.71 -9.51 -13.67
C SER A 383 -6.94 -9.87 -12.87
N VAL A 384 -8.10 -9.49 -13.37
CA VAL A 384 -9.40 -9.97 -12.90
C VAL A 384 -10.28 -10.31 -14.09
N GLY A 385 -10.99 -11.44 -13.99
CA GLY A 385 -11.90 -11.89 -15.03
C GLY A 385 -12.97 -12.81 -14.49
N GLY A 386 -14.25 -12.49 -14.72
CA GLY A 386 -15.35 -13.34 -14.27
C GLY A 386 -16.12 -13.96 -15.42
N GLY A 387 -16.42 -15.26 -15.31
CA GLY A 387 -17.33 -15.95 -16.22
C GLY A 387 -18.80 -15.70 -15.84
N GLN A 388 -19.47 -16.73 -15.31
CA GLN A 388 -20.86 -16.63 -14.87
C GLN A 388 -21.05 -15.81 -13.58
N VAL A 389 -20.01 -15.76 -12.73
CA VAL A 389 -20.01 -15.10 -11.43
C VAL A 389 -19.02 -13.94 -11.45
N GLU A 390 -19.39 -12.83 -10.82
CA GLU A 390 -18.57 -11.62 -10.76
C GLU A 390 -17.30 -11.85 -9.94
N SER A 391 -16.14 -11.49 -10.48
CA SER A 391 -14.86 -11.54 -9.76
C SER A 391 -14.37 -10.13 -9.46
N LYS A 392 -13.68 -9.94 -8.34
CA LYS A 392 -13.22 -8.63 -7.88
C LYS A 392 -11.71 -8.56 -7.70
N LEU A 393 -11.15 -7.37 -7.94
CA LEU A 393 -9.76 -7.02 -7.64
C LEU A 393 -9.68 -5.58 -7.15
N ALA A 394 -9.23 -5.39 -5.91
CA ALA A 394 -8.91 -4.08 -5.36
C ALA A 394 -7.39 -3.97 -5.16
N THR A 395 -6.81 -2.81 -5.47
CA THR A 395 -5.37 -2.59 -5.33
C THR A 395 -5.05 -1.25 -4.67
N ASN A 396 -3.92 -1.19 -3.96
CA ASN A 396 -3.36 0.08 -3.50
C ASN A 396 -1.82 0.05 -3.44
N GLY A 397 -1.15 0.99 -4.12
CA GLY A 397 0.28 1.25 -3.94
C GLY A 397 1.24 0.18 -4.50
N ASN A 398 0.79 -0.63 -5.45
CA ASN A 398 1.62 -1.68 -6.07
C ASN A 398 2.55 -1.12 -7.15
N ILE A 399 3.68 -1.78 -7.36
CA ILE A 399 4.59 -1.54 -8.48
C ILE A 399 4.49 -2.71 -9.44
N VAL A 400 3.91 -2.48 -10.61
CA VAL A 400 3.74 -3.48 -11.68
C VAL A 400 4.65 -3.13 -12.84
N ARG A 401 5.62 -3.98 -13.19
CA ARG A 401 6.56 -3.64 -14.26
C ARG A 401 7.14 -4.80 -15.04
N PHE A 402 7.58 -4.55 -16.27
CA PHE A 402 8.17 -5.60 -17.11
C PHE A 402 7.24 -6.80 -17.33
N SER A 403 5.93 -6.55 -17.37
CA SER A 403 4.94 -7.57 -17.73
C SER A 403 5.07 -7.91 -19.21
N GLY A 404 4.99 -9.20 -19.53
CA GLY A 404 5.17 -9.67 -20.90
C GLY A 404 3.99 -9.36 -21.84
N GLN A 405 2.83 -9.01 -21.28
CA GLN A 405 1.71 -8.44 -22.03
C GLN A 405 1.26 -7.14 -21.34
N LEU A 406 0.21 -7.20 -20.53
CA LEU A 406 -0.39 -6.02 -19.92
C LEU A 406 0.12 -5.81 -18.49
N GLY A 407 0.17 -4.56 -18.05
CA GLY A 407 0.32 -4.27 -16.63
C GLY A 407 -0.90 -4.77 -15.86
N LEU A 408 -2.08 -4.27 -16.23
CA LEU A 408 -3.38 -4.57 -15.62
C LEU A 408 -4.36 -5.09 -16.68
N SER A 409 -5.24 -6.01 -16.30
CA SER A 409 -6.27 -6.56 -17.19
C SER A 409 -7.57 -6.81 -16.45
N VAL A 410 -8.67 -6.25 -16.95
CA VAL A 410 -10.03 -6.48 -16.42
C VAL A 410 -10.89 -7.03 -17.54
N VAL A 411 -11.45 -8.23 -17.35
CA VAL A 411 -12.22 -8.91 -18.40
C VAL A 411 -13.59 -9.39 -17.93
N ASP A 412 -14.56 -9.34 -18.82
CA ASP A 412 -15.89 -9.96 -18.65
C ASP A 412 -16.60 -9.51 -17.35
N LYS A 413 -17.20 -10.43 -16.57
CA LYS A 413 -17.93 -10.10 -15.35
C LYS A 413 -16.97 -9.79 -14.19
N ALA A 414 -16.35 -8.63 -14.23
CA ALA A 414 -15.36 -8.22 -13.24
C ALA A 414 -15.57 -6.81 -12.70
N VAL A 415 -15.25 -6.62 -11.41
CA VAL A 415 -15.17 -5.30 -10.77
C VAL A 415 -13.75 -5.06 -10.31
N ALA A 416 -13.14 -3.96 -10.73
CA ALA A 416 -11.80 -3.59 -10.31
C ALA A 416 -11.75 -2.19 -9.72
N GLN A 417 -10.96 -2.02 -8.65
CA GLN A 417 -10.60 -0.74 -8.09
C GLN A 417 -9.08 -0.65 -8.04
N PHE A 418 -8.50 0.34 -8.73
CA PHE A 418 -7.06 0.56 -8.78
C PHE A 418 -6.69 1.91 -8.17
N ASP A 419 -5.96 1.89 -7.05
CA ASP A 419 -5.52 3.07 -6.32
C ASP A 419 -3.98 3.18 -6.26
N ASN A 420 -3.43 4.34 -6.62
CA ASN A 420 -2.03 4.70 -6.37
C ASN A 420 -0.96 3.71 -6.89
N ASP A 421 -1.28 2.83 -7.87
CA ASP A 421 -0.29 1.90 -8.40
C ASP A 421 0.60 2.54 -9.47
N TYR A 422 1.81 2.01 -9.58
CA TYR A 422 2.81 2.39 -10.57
C TYR A 422 3.00 1.26 -11.59
N VAL A 423 2.58 1.50 -12.84
CA VAL A 423 2.58 0.51 -13.92
C VAL A 423 3.54 0.93 -15.03
N SER A 424 4.57 0.13 -15.30
CA SER A 424 5.62 0.52 -16.24
C SER A 424 6.20 -0.60 -17.10
N ASP A 425 6.77 -0.23 -18.25
CA ASP A 425 7.57 -1.13 -19.09
C ASP A 425 6.85 -2.45 -19.46
N SER A 426 5.52 -2.42 -19.60
CA SER A 426 4.72 -3.55 -20.08
C SER A 426 4.81 -3.67 -21.60
N GLN A 427 4.98 -4.89 -22.10
CA GLN A 427 5.31 -5.14 -23.50
C GLN A 427 4.15 -4.94 -24.47
N LEU A 428 2.89 -5.01 -24.01
CA LEU A 428 1.71 -4.71 -24.82
C LEU A 428 1.11 -3.36 -24.39
N GLY A 429 0.63 -3.23 -23.16
CA GLY A 429 -0.05 -2.01 -22.72
C GLY A 429 -0.09 -1.86 -21.20
N GLY A 430 -0.41 -0.66 -20.72
CA GLY A 430 -0.50 -0.39 -19.28
C GLY A 430 -1.70 -1.09 -18.64
N MET A 431 -2.90 -0.91 -19.19
CA MET A 431 -4.15 -1.49 -18.70
C MET A 431 -5.12 -1.75 -19.84
N THR A 432 -5.90 -2.83 -19.77
CA THR A 432 -7.05 -3.07 -20.66
C THR A 432 -8.30 -3.45 -19.87
N VAL A 433 -9.45 -3.09 -20.43
CA VAL A 433 -10.77 -3.44 -19.90
C VAL A 433 -11.64 -3.91 -21.06
N ARG A 434 -12.06 -5.17 -21.08
CA ARG A 434 -12.73 -5.78 -22.23
C ARG A 434 -13.79 -6.82 -21.87
N THR A 435 -14.83 -6.92 -22.69
CA THR A 435 -15.75 -8.08 -22.69
C THR A 435 -15.39 -8.99 -23.87
N THR A 436 -15.19 -10.29 -23.63
CA THR A 436 -14.67 -11.25 -24.61
C THR A 436 -15.71 -12.21 -25.17
N ASP A 437 -16.80 -12.50 -24.44
CA ASP A 437 -17.81 -13.52 -24.82
C ASP A 437 -19.23 -12.95 -25.04
N GLY A 438 -19.33 -11.66 -25.40
CA GLY A 438 -20.61 -10.99 -25.67
C GLY A 438 -21.43 -10.61 -24.41
N PRO A 439 -22.66 -10.08 -24.54
CA PRO A 439 -23.44 -9.47 -23.45
C PRO A 439 -23.76 -10.41 -22.28
N ALA A 440 -23.76 -11.73 -22.53
CA ALA A 440 -24.03 -12.75 -21.53
C ALA A 440 -22.85 -12.96 -20.55
N SER A 441 -21.65 -12.52 -20.92
CA SER A 441 -20.44 -12.63 -20.09
C SER A 441 -20.27 -11.49 -19.08
N GLY A 442 -21.19 -10.52 -19.05
CA GLY A 442 -21.13 -9.37 -18.13
C GLY A 442 -20.18 -8.28 -18.61
N MET A 443 -20.52 -7.02 -18.30
CA MET A 443 -19.66 -5.87 -18.61
C MET A 443 -18.73 -5.60 -17.41
N PRO A 444 -17.41 -5.45 -17.64
CA PRO A 444 -16.48 -5.13 -16.57
C PRO A 444 -16.67 -3.70 -16.08
N THR A 445 -16.52 -3.48 -14.78
CA THR A 445 -16.55 -2.17 -14.14
C THR A 445 -15.20 -1.87 -13.51
N VAL A 446 -14.65 -0.66 -13.73
CA VAL A 446 -13.34 -0.27 -13.20
C VAL A 446 -13.39 1.13 -12.61
N GLN A 447 -12.85 1.29 -11.41
CA GLN A 447 -12.55 2.57 -10.78
C GLN A 447 -11.04 2.75 -10.68
N VAL A 448 -10.55 3.97 -10.99
CA VAL A 448 -9.12 4.23 -11.06
C VAL A 448 -8.80 5.59 -10.46
N HIS A 449 -7.84 5.62 -9.54
CA HIS A 449 -7.42 6.81 -8.83
C HIS A 449 -5.92 6.79 -8.55
N GLY A 450 -5.23 7.92 -8.71
CA GLY A 450 -3.80 8.04 -8.36
C GLY A 450 -2.79 7.20 -9.18
N MET A 451 -3.19 6.59 -10.31
CA MET A 451 -2.33 5.68 -11.08
C MET A 451 -1.24 6.39 -11.89
N ALA A 452 -0.08 5.72 -12.03
CA ALA A 452 0.99 6.12 -12.95
C ALA A 452 1.22 5.05 -14.03
N PHE A 453 1.14 5.44 -15.31
CA PHE A 453 1.51 4.59 -16.45
C PHE A 453 2.75 5.17 -17.14
N VAL A 454 3.87 4.44 -17.12
CA VAL A 454 5.17 4.96 -17.56
C VAL A 454 5.84 4.00 -18.55
N CYS A 455 6.16 4.46 -19.76
CA CYS A 455 6.97 3.70 -20.73
C CYS A 455 6.38 2.32 -21.13
N ASN A 456 5.06 2.20 -21.21
CA ASN A 456 4.42 0.99 -21.74
C ASN A 456 4.34 1.07 -23.27
N ARG A 457 4.43 -0.06 -23.99
CA ARG A 457 4.58 -0.07 -25.47
C ARG A 457 3.44 0.64 -26.22
N HIS A 458 2.22 0.63 -25.67
CA HIS A 458 1.08 1.39 -26.17
C HIS A 458 0.65 2.40 -25.10
N ASP A 459 0.85 3.69 -25.37
CA ASP A 459 0.52 4.82 -24.49
C ASP A 459 -1.00 5.05 -24.46
N GLY A 460 -1.75 4.25 -23.71
CA GLY A 460 -3.19 4.48 -23.51
C GLY A 460 -3.96 3.29 -22.95
N LEU A 461 -5.11 3.59 -22.34
CA LEU A 461 -6.20 2.66 -22.15
C LEU A 461 -6.76 2.29 -23.52
N THR A 462 -6.84 0.99 -23.82
CA THR A 462 -7.37 0.48 -25.08
C THR A 462 -8.92 0.47 -25.02
N GLY A 463 -9.57 1.58 -25.41
CA GLY A 463 -11.03 1.71 -25.51
C GLY A 463 -11.58 3.15 -25.50
N THR A 464 -12.57 3.47 -26.33
CA THR A 464 -13.28 4.78 -26.33
C THR A 464 -14.60 4.72 -25.57
N CYS A 465 -14.74 5.50 -24.49
CA CYS A 465 -16.02 5.74 -23.80
C CYS A 465 -16.48 7.20 -23.96
N ALA A 466 -17.79 7.43 -24.09
CA ALA A 466 -18.36 8.78 -24.11
C ALA A 466 -18.39 9.39 -22.70
N PHE A 467 -18.21 10.71 -22.56
CA PHE A 467 -18.32 11.41 -21.27
C PHE A 467 -19.76 11.89 -21.02
N PRO A 468 -20.36 11.65 -19.84
CA PRO A 468 -21.51 12.38 -19.35
C PRO A 468 -21.09 13.42 -18.31
N THR A 469 -21.96 14.39 -18.12
CA THR A 469 -21.89 15.38 -17.04
C THR A 469 -22.40 14.78 -15.73
N ARG A 470 -21.48 14.32 -14.86
CA ARG A 470 -21.64 13.87 -13.44
C ARG A 470 -22.40 12.55 -13.18
N HIS A 471 -21.79 11.69 -12.36
CA HIS A 471 -22.36 10.55 -11.59
C HIS A 471 -23.43 9.69 -12.30
N GLU A 472 -23.17 9.23 -13.53
CA GLU A 472 -23.97 8.20 -14.20
C GLU A 472 -23.05 7.13 -14.81
N ASP A 473 -23.47 5.86 -14.76
CA ASP A 473 -22.80 4.71 -15.39
C ASP A 473 -22.87 4.81 -16.92
N VAL A 474 -21.76 4.57 -17.62
CA VAL A 474 -21.67 4.74 -19.09
C VAL A 474 -21.16 3.48 -19.76
N ALA A 475 -21.86 3.05 -20.82
CA ALA A 475 -21.44 1.95 -21.67
C ALA A 475 -20.53 2.44 -22.81
N CYS A 476 -19.51 1.66 -23.17
CA CYS A 476 -18.53 1.98 -24.21
C CYS A 476 -18.89 1.26 -25.52
N THR A 477 -18.71 1.92 -26.68
CA THR A 477 -19.47 1.56 -27.90
C THR A 477 -18.68 1.34 -29.19
N SER A 478 -17.33 1.35 -29.20
CA SER A 478 -16.57 0.97 -30.41
C SER A 478 -15.25 0.25 -30.15
N ASP A 479 -15.03 -0.81 -30.94
CA ASP A 479 -13.77 -1.56 -31.12
C ASP A 479 -12.84 -0.80 -32.08
N GLU A 480 -11.85 -0.07 -31.55
CA GLU A 480 -10.66 0.28 -32.34
C GLU A 480 -9.40 -0.04 -31.52
N ASP A 481 -8.89 -1.27 -31.66
CA ASP A 481 -7.50 -1.60 -31.39
C ASP A 481 -7.10 -2.90 -32.13
N CYS A 482 -6.49 -2.78 -33.31
CA CYS A 482 -5.96 -3.94 -34.05
C CYS A 482 -4.68 -3.57 -34.82
N CYS A 483 -3.52 -3.61 -34.16
CA CYS A 483 -2.23 -3.73 -34.86
C CYS A 483 -1.54 -5.08 -34.68
N ILE A 484 -2.23 -6.08 -34.11
CA ILE A 484 -1.73 -7.45 -34.00
C ILE A 484 -2.62 -8.35 -34.83
N ARG A 485 -2.00 -9.05 -35.78
CA ARG A 485 -2.68 -10.08 -36.56
C ARG A 485 -2.92 -11.32 -35.68
N PRO A 486 -3.83 -12.23 -36.05
CA PRO A 486 -4.11 -13.46 -35.28
C PRO A 486 -2.91 -14.39 -35.02
N ASP A 487 -1.74 -14.09 -35.58
CA ASP A 487 -0.48 -14.83 -35.43
C ASP A 487 0.55 -14.13 -34.50
N ASP A 488 0.10 -13.18 -33.67
CA ASP A 488 0.92 -12.36 -32.77
C ASP A 488 1.98 -11.48 -33.48
N THR A 489 1.88 -11.29 -34.80
CA THR A 489 2.76 -10.37 -35.53
C THR A 489 2.15 -8.97 -35.63
N VAL A 490 3.00 -7.96 -35.46
CA VAL A 490 2.62 -6.54 -35.58
C VAL A 490 2.47 -6.19 -37.05
N ASP A 491 1.31 -5.66 -37.46
CA ASP A 491 1.11 -5.19 -38.84
C ASP A 491 1.89 -3.87 -39.07
N PRO A 492 2.92 -3.84 -39.95
CA PRO A 492 3.72 -2.64 -40.18
C PRO A 492 2.92 -1.50 -40.83
N ALA A 493 1.80 -1.81 -41.49
CA ALA A 493 0.89 -0.80 -42.05
C ALA A 493 0.02 -0.13 -40.97
N CYS A 494 -0.18 -0.78 -39.82
CA CYS A 494 -0.97 -0.27 -38.69
C CYS A 494 -0.15 0.59 -37.72
N MET A 495 1.18 0.36 -37.63
CA MET A 495 2.08 1.25 -36.88
C MET A 495 2.16 2.68 -37.44
N ALA A 496 1.78 2.90 -38.70
CA ALA A 496 1.81 4.23 -39.34
C ALA A 496 0.68 5.17 -38.88
N THR A 497 -0.35 4.64 -38.19
CA THR A 497 -1.56 5.36 -37.78
C THR A 497 -1.63 5.74 -36.29
N CYS A 498 -0.73 5.25 -35.44
CA CYS A 498 -0.67 5.65 -34.03
C CYS A 498 0.28 6.85 -33.85
N GLN A 499 -0.25 8.07 -33.74
CA GLN A 499 0.53 9.23 -33.27
C GLN A 499 0.38 9.40 -31.75
N PRO A 500 1.44 9.84 -31.02
CA PRO A 500 1.38 10.06 -29.58
C PRO A 500 0.47 11.25 -29.27
N ALA A 501 -0.57 11.03 -28.46
CA ALA A 501 -1.39 12.10 -27.89
C ALA A 501 -0.75 12.63 -26.59
N PRO A 502 -0.78 13.95 -26.30
CA PRO A 502 -0.34 14.47 -25.01
C PRO A 502 -1.41 14.25 -23.93
N LEU A 503 -0.96 13.86 -22.74
CA LEU A 503 -1.76 13.58 -21.54
C LEU A 503 -2.69 14.73 -21.14
N SER A 504 -4.01 14.56 -21.30
CA SER A 504 -5.03 15.07 -20.38
C SER A 504 -6.42 14.45 -20.66
N ARG A 505 -6.98 13.75 -19.65
CA ARG A 505 -8.33 13.10 -19.58
C ARG A 505 -8.47 11.85 -20.46
N GLY A 506 -8.90 10.65 -20.03
CA GLY A 506 -9.43 10.08 -18.79
C GLY A 506 -10.14 8.76 -19.19
N LEU A 507 -9.77 7.65 -18.55
CA LEU A 507 -10.44 6.33 -18.43
C LEU A 507 -11.36 5.82 -19.56
N GLY A 508 -10.97 4.73 -20.23
CA GLY A 508 -11.78 4.01 -21.24
C GLY A 508 -11.81 2.49 -21.01
N SER A 509 -12.98 1.87 -21.21
CA SER A 509 -13.29 0.44 -21.23
C SER A 509 -13.95 0.01 -22.55
N VAL A 510 -14.01 -1.29 -22.84
CA VAL A 510 -14.67 -1.86 -24.05
C VAL A 510 -15.69 -2.93 -23.65
N VAL A 511 -16.83 -2.96 -24.35
CA VAL A 511 -17.83 -4.03 -24.36
C VAL A 511 -18.04 -4.48 -25.80
N GLN A 512 -17.81 -5.76 -26.09
CA GLN A 512 -18.09 -6.36 -27.39
C GLN A 512 -19.49 -7.01 -27.40
N ALA A 513 -20.29 -6.75 -28.44
CA ALA A 513 -21.55 -7.47 -28.73
C ALA A 513 -21.29 -8.54 -29.81
N PRO A 514 -22.04 -9.65 -29.86
CA PRO A 514 -21.67 -10.82 -30.65
C PRO A 514 -22.32 -10.76 -32.04
N CYS A 515 -21.51 -10.88 -33.10
CA CYS A 515 -22.01 -11.33 -34.39
C CYS A 515 -22.08 -12.86 -34.39
N THR A 516 -23.29 -13.42 -34.44
CA THR A 516 -23.52 -14.84 -34.72
C THR A 516 -23.83 -15.03 -36.20
N CYS A 517 -23.15 -15.97 -36.84
CA CYS A 517 -23.61 -16.59 -38.09
C CYS A 517 -23.73 -18.10 -37.84
N THR A 518 -24.95 -18.63 -37.93
CA THR A 518 -25.18 -20.08 -38.00
C THR A 518 -25.85 -20.40 -39.34
N ALA A 519 -25.22 -21.30 -40.10
CA ALA A 519 -25.77 -21.83 -41.33
C ALA A 519 -26.69 -23.01 -41.02
N THR A 520 -27.88 -23.06 -41.63
CA THR A 520 -28.60 -24.33 -41.84
C THR A 520 -29.14 -24.43 -43.26
N THR A 521 -28.89 -25.61 -43.80
CA THR A 521 -29.31 -26.18 -45.09
C THR A 521 -30.83 -26.31 -45.21
N ASP A 522 -31.31 -26.16 -46.44
CA ASP A 522 -32.61 -26.54 -46.99
C ASP A 522 -33.86 -25.75 -46.56
N GLY A 523 -34.35 -24.94 -47.51
CA GLY A 523 -35.73 -24.43 -47.56
C GLY A 523 -35.96 -23.05 -46.95
N GLY A 524 -35.63 -21.98 -47.69
CA GLY A 524 -36.04 -20.61 -47.34
C GLY A 524 -37.57 -20.46 -47.32
N PRO A 525 -38.15 -19.74 -46.33
CA PRO A 525 -38.71 -18.39 -46.55
C PRO A 525 -38.62 -17.52 -45.26
N SER A 526 -38.92 -16.23 -45.14
CA SER A 526 -39.52 -15.17 -45.95
C SER A 526 -39.08 -13.84 -45.32
N CYS A 527 -38.39 -12.97 -46.05
CA CYS A 527 -38.12 -11.60 -45.61
C CYS A 527 -39.39 -10.77 -45.80
N ALA A 528 -40.06 -10.42 -44.71
CA ALA A 528 -41.15 -9.45 -44.74
C ALA A 528 -40.55 -8.04 -44.70
N SER A 529 -40.66 -7.36 -45.84
CA SER A 529 -40.24 -5.98 -46.17
C SER A 529 -38.83 -5.82 -46.74
N ALA A 530 -38.80 -5.19 -47.90
CA ALA A 530 -37.70 -5.14 -48.86
C ALA A 530 -36.63 -4.13 -48.44
N ASN A 531 -35.44 -4.63 -48.09
CA ASN A 531 -34.14 -4.06 -48.51
C ASN A 531 -32.96 -4.88 -47.95
N GLU A 532 -32.97 -6.20 -48.17
CA GLU A 532 -31.77 -7.03 -48.03
C GLU A 532 -31.38 -7.66 -49.37
N CYS A 533 -30.07 -7.62 -49.61
CA CYS A 533 -29.27 -8.52 -50.45
C CYS A 533 -29.29 -8.37 -51.99
N CYS A 534 -28.20 -7.73 -52.43
CA CYS A 534 -27.41 -7.98 -53.62
C CYS A 534 -27.98 -7.59 -54.99
N THR A 535 -27.47 -6.48 -55.50
CA THR A 535 -27.20 -6.29 -56.93
C THR A 535 -25.78 -5.72 -57.11
N GLU A 536 -24.90 -6.63 -57.50
CA GLU A 536 -23.74 -6.54 -58.41
C GLU A 536 -22.97 -5.23 -58.63
N CYS A 537 -21.63 -5.41 -58.57
CA CYS A 537 -20.62 -5.03 -59.56
C CYS A 537 -20.95 -3.95 -60.62
N ASN A 538 -19.93 -3.11 -60.81
CA ASN A 538 -19.73 -2.09 -61.84
C ASN A 538 -20.47 -0.77 -61.64
N ALA A 539 -19.69 0.27 -61.35
CA ALA A 539 -19.25 1.12 -62.45
C ALA A 539 -18.11 2.05 -62.01
N SER A 540 -16.93 1.77 -62.56
CA SER A 540 -16.20 2.80 -63.30
C SER A 540 -17.18 3.76 -64.01
N GLY A 541 -17.32 4.98 -63.51
CA GLY A 541 -17.96 6.11 -64.20
C GLY A 541 -19.49 6.01 -64.41
N GLY A 542 -20.24 6.91 -63.76
CA GLY A 542 -21.60 7.29 -64.18
C GLY A 542 -22.54 7.72 -63.06
N GLY A 543 -22.96 9.00 -63.07
CA GLY A 543 -24.27 9.46 -62.58
C GLY A 543 -24.46 9.62 -61.06
N ILE A 544 -24.47 10.88 -60.61
CA ILE A 544 -25.05 11.30 -59.33
C ILE A 544 -26.57 11.07 -59.37
N ALA A 545 -27.10 10.16 -58.54
CA ALA A 545 -28.53 10.11 -58.23
C ALA A 545 -28.75 9.47 -56.84
N GLY A 546 -28.54 10.26 -55.79
CA GLY A 546 -29.00 9.94 -54.43
C GLY A 546 -30.01 11.00 -53.99
N ALA A 547 -31.29 10.75 -54.23
CA ALA A 547 -32.36 11.52 -53.60
C ALA A 547 -32.37 11.25 -52.08
N CYS A 548 -32.68 12.27 -51.26
CA CYS A 548 -32.98 12.07 -49.83
C CYS A 548 -34.15 11.09 -49.72
N MET A 549 -33.92 9.86 -49.26
CA MET A 549 -35.01 8.96 -48.88
C MET A 549 -35.59 9.38 -47.52
N ALA A 550 -36.87 9.08 -47.33
CA ALA A 550 -37.82 9.77 -46.44
C ALA A 550 -37.59 9.72 -44.90
N ALA A 551 -36.38 9.46 -44.41
CA ALA A 551 -36.04 9.56 -43.00
C ALA A 551 -34.67 10.23 -42.80
N ALA A 552 -34.69 11.52 -42.42
CA ALA A 552 -33.57 12.38 -41.99
C ALA A 552 -32.56 12.83 -43.08
N CYS A 553 -32.78 14.01 -43.67
CA CYS A 553 -31.69 14.74 -44.31
C CYS A 553 -30.82 15.40 -43.22
N SER A 554 -29.54 15.06 -43.17
CA SER A 554 -28.55 15.66 -42.26
C SER A 554 -28.25 17.11 -42.65
N ALA A 555 -27.93 17.95 -41.65
CA ALA A 555 -27.42 19.30 -41.88
C ALA A 555 -26.12 19.28 -42.71
N PRO A 556 -25.81 20.32 -43.50
CA PRO A 556 -24.52 20.42 -44.18
C PRO A 556 -23.37 20.29 -43.18
N ALA A 557 -22.41 19.40 -43.44
CA ALA A 557 -21.30 19.14 -42.52
C ALA A 557 -20.06 19.91 -42.97
N VAL A 558 -19.68 20.94 -42.21
CA VAL A 558 -18.52 21.82 -42.48
C VAL A 558 -17.80 22.12 -41.16
N ASN A 559 -16.47 21.95 -41.11
CA ASN A 559 -15.66 22.17 -39.90
C ASN A 559 -14.25 22.66 -40.31
N PHE A 560 -13.74 23.74 -39.69
CA PHE A 560 -12.40 24.29 -39.98
C PHE A 560 -11.24 23.54 -39.34
N GLY A 561 -11.52 22.60 -38.44
CA GLY A 561 -10.51 21.93 -37.63
C GLY A 561 -10.00 22.83 -36.52
N ASP A 562 -9.09 22.29 -35.72
CA ASP A 562 -8.42 22.97 -34.63
C ASP A 562 -6.91 22.69 -34.65
N ALA A 563 -6.20 23.09 -33.59
CA ALA A 563 -4.75 22.95 -33.48
C ALA A 563 -4.25 21.49 -33.47
N ILE A 564 -5.13 20.50 -33.33
CA ILE A 564 -4.81 19.08 -33.15
C ILE A 564 -5.47 18.23 -34.26
N ARG A 565 -6.58 18.67 -34.87
CA ARG A 565 -7.25 17.98 -35.99
C ARG A 565 -7.51 18.93 -37.17
N ALA A 566 -7.07 18.57 -38.38
CA ALA A 566 -7.36 19.36 -39.59
C ALA A 566 -8.86 19.28 -39.97
N GLY A 567 -9.45 20.41 -40.34
CA GLY A 567 -10.85 20.50 -40.79
C GLY A 567 -11.06 20.11 -42.25
N ARG A 568 -12.32 20.22 -42.69
CA ARG A 568 -12.76 20.06 -44.09
C ARG A 568 -13.00 21.46 -44.68
N ASN A 569 -12.12 21.86 -45.59
CA ASN A 569 -11.68 23.24 -45.86
C ASN A 569 -12.63 24.12 -46.71
N ALA A 570 -12.55 25.45 -46.57
CA ALA A 570 -13.13 26.49 -47.45
C ALA A 570 -12.11 27.54 -47.97
N PHE A 571 -12.02 27.75 -49.28
CA PHE A 571 -11.10 28.70 -49.94
C PHE A 571 -11.80 30.00 -50.35
N THR A 572 -11.02 31.06 -50.55
CA THR A 572 -11.50 32.32 -51.14
C THR A 572 -10.57 32.71 -52.30
N ALA A 573 -11.12 32.87 -53.51
CA ALA A 573 -10.46 33.44 -54.68
C ALA A 573 -10.88 34.91 -54.82
N ASN A 574 -9.93 35.81 -54.56
CA ASN A 574 -10.14 37.26 -54.53
C ASN A 574 -10.11 37.82 -55.97
N LYS A 575 -11.19 38.47 -56.43
CA LYS A 575 -11.24 39.00 -57.82
C LYS A 575 -10.79 40.46 -57.89
N ASN A 576 -10.73 41.16 -56.75
CA ASN A 576 -10.47 42.61 -56.68
C ASN A 576 -9.03 42.98 -56.34
N THR A 577 -8.29 42.09 -55.70
CA THR A 577 -6.83 42.20 -55.57
C THR A 577 -6.25 40.82 -55.84
N SER A 578 -5.14 40.71 -56.55
CA SER A 578 -4.61 39.43 -57.06
C SER A 578 -4.13 38.42 -55.99
N CYS A 579 -4.58 38.51 -54.73
CA CYS A 579 -4.14 37.66 -53.63
C CYS A 579 -5.32 37.09 -52.82
N GLY A 580 -5.33 35.77 -52.57
CA GLY A 580 -6.04 35.22 -51.41
C GLY A 580 -6.05 33.70 -51.31
N ALA A 581 -5.91 33.18 -50.08
CA ALA A 581 -6.49 31.92 -49.61
C ALA A 581 -6.37 31.83 -48.07
N ASN A 582 -7.46 31.59 -47.34
CA ASN A 582 -7.43 31.28 -45.91
C ASN A 582 -7.06 29.80 -45.69
N PHE A 583 -6.03 29.50 -44.88
CA PHE A 583 -5.91 28.40 -43.89
C PHE A 583 -4.48 28.24 -43.35
N ARG A 584 -4.36 27.76 -42.10
CA ARG A 584 -3.13 27.18 -41.52
C ARG A 584 -3.26 25.65 -41.52
N VAL A 585 -2.40 24.95 -42.26
CA VAL A 585 -2.26 23.49 -42.21
C VAL A 585 -0.98 23.16 -41.46
N LYS A 586 -1.07 22.55 -40.27
CA LYS A 586 0.12 22.15 -39.48
C LYS A 586 0.67 20.77 -39.87
N ASN A 587 -0.11 19.96 -40.62
CA ASN A 587 0.29 18.65 -41.14
C ASN A 587 0.13 18.61 -42.66
N VAL A 588 1.26 18.54 -43.35
CA VAL A 588 1.49 18.77 -44.80
C VAL A 588 0.88 17.69 -45.73
N HIS A 589 0.00 16.82 -45.21
CA HIS A 589 -0.38 15.55 -45.85
C HIS A 589 -1.90 15.30 -45.97
N ALA A 590 -2.76 16.30 -45.73
CA ALA A 590 -4.21 16.15 -45.91
C ALA A 590 -4.64 16.31 -47.39
N THR A 591 -5.27 15.28 -47.95
CA THR A 591 -5.82 15.28 -49.32
C THR A 591 -7.18 15.97 -49.38
N VAL A 592 -7.42 16.82 -50.40
CA VAL A 592 -8.75 17.41 -50.67
C VAL A 592 -9.41 16.64 -51.82
N PRO A 593 -10.25 15.61 -51.55
CA PRO A 593 -10.80 14.72 -52.58
C PRO A 593 -11.47 15.52 -53.69
N ALA A 594 -11.00 15.32 -54.92
CA ALA A 594 -11.47 15.99 -56.11
C ALA A 594 -12.05 14.96 -57.08
N ILE A 595 -13.37 14.97 -57.28
CA ILE A 595 -14.07 14.06 -58.19
C ILE A 595 -14.80 14.88 -59.25
N GLY A 596 -14.56 14.61 -60.53
CA GLY A 596 -15.20 15.34 -61.64
C GLY A 596 -14.58 16.70 -61.93
N ASN A 597 -15.38 17.71 -62.26
CA ASN A 597 -14.95 19.07 -62.62
C ASN A 597 -14.91 20.04 -61.42
N GLN A 598 -14.62 19.53 -60.22
CA GLN A 598 -14.51 20.31 -58.98
C GLN A 598 -13.36 21.33 -59.00
N TRP A 599 -12.31 21.07 -59.79
CA TRP A 599 -11.29 22.03 -60.16
C TRP A 599 -11.52 22.44 -61.62
N GLU A 600 -11.96 23.68 -61.84
CA GLU A 600 -12.43 24.19 -63.14
C GLU A 600 -11.32 24.08 -64.22
N HIS A 601 -10.05 24.11 -63.81
CA HIS A 601 -8.90 24.19 -64.69
C HIS A 601 -7.97 22.94 -64.70
N CYS A 602 -8.42 21.79 -64.17
CA CYS A 602 -7.66 20.54 -64.03
C CYS A 602 -7.40 19.76 -65.35
N GLY A 603 -7.90 20.20 -66.50
CA GLY A 603 -7.61 19.59 -67.82
C GLY A 603 -8.29 18.24 -68.12
N THR A 604 -8.08 17.69 -69.32
CA THR A 604 -8.77 16.48 -69.84
C THR A 604 -7.90 15.21 -69.91
N GLY A 605 -6.64 15.27 -69.48
CA GLY A 605 -5.71 14.13 -69.47
C GLY A 605 -5.97 13.11 -68.35
N ALA A 606 -5.22 12.00 -68.37
CA ALA A 606 -5.23 10.98 -67.33
C ALA A 606 -4.78 11.56 -65.97
N MET A 607 -3.93 12.59 -65.97
CA MET A 607 -3.46 13.32 -64.79
C MET A 607 -4.00 14.77 -64.80
N CYS A 608 -4.25 15.33 -63.61
CA CYS A 608 -4.74 16.70 -63.42
C CYS A 608 -3.66 17.73 -63.78
N ASP A 609 -4.02 18.80 -64.51
CA ASP A 609 -3.16 19.97 -64.74
C ASP A 609 -3.11 20.84 -63.48
N VAL A 610 -2.27 20.43 -62.52
CA VAL A 610 -2.09 21.11 -61.24
C VAL A 610 -1.54 22.53 -61.38
N THR A 611 -0.89 22.85 -62.51
CA THR A 611 -0.35 24.20 -62.76
C THR A 611 -1.47 25.17 -63.11
N SER A 612 -2.36 24.75 -64.02
CA SER A 612 -3.54 25.55 -64.38
C SER A 612 -4.52 25.69 -63.21
N VAL A 613 -4.61 24.68 -62.33
CA VAL A 613 -5.34 24.76 -61.05
C VAL A 613 -4.69 25.77 -60.08
N ALA A 614 -3.38 25.69 -59.88
CA ALA A 614 -2.65 26.63 -59.02
C ALA A 614 -2.80 28.08 -59.50
N ASP A 615 -2.72 28.31 -60.81
CA ASP A 615 -2.72 29.65 -61.40
C ASP A 615 -4.12 30.26 -61.48
N LYS A 616 -5.15 29.47 -61.81
CA LYS A 616 -6.49 29.98 -62.18
C LYS A 616 -7.59 29.65 -61.18
N ASP A 617 -7.44 28.58 -60.40
CA ASP A 617 -8.43 28.21 -59.37
C ASP A 617 -8.02 28.69 -57.96
N VAL A 618 -6.72 28.89 -57.71
CA VAL A 618 -6.17 29.26 -56.37
C VAL A 618 -5.45 30.62 -56.35
N SER A 619 -4.62 30.94 -57.34
CA SER A 619 -3.88 32.21 -57.58
C SER A 619 -3.05 32.78 -56.39
N ALA A 620 -1.72 32.69 -56.45
CA ALA A 620 -0.78 33.21 -55.44
C ALA A 620 -0.05 34.52 -55.86
N CYS A 621 0.28 35.39 -54.89
CA CYS A 621 0.91 36.70 -55.13
C CYS A 621 2.47 36.67 -55.13
N PRO A 622 3.15 37.53 -55.91
CA PRO A 622 4.60 37.68 -55.83
C PRO A 622 5.02 38.29 -54.49
N GLY A 623 5.72 37.52 -53.65
CA GLY A 623 6.24 37.97 -52.35
C GLY A 623 5.41 37.56 -51.12
N ALA A 624 4.25 36.93 -51.31
CA ALA A 624 3.55 36.20 -50.23
C ALA A 624 3.88 34.70 -50.33
N ALA A 625 3.89 33.99 -49.19
CA ALA A 625 4.30 32.59 -49.12
C ALA A 625 3.53 31.71 -50.12
N MET A 626 4.27 30.86 -50.85
CA MET A 626 3.77 30.04 -51.97
C MET A 626 2.72 29.01 -51.54
N VAL A 627 1.74 28.78 -52.41
CA VAL A 627 0.87 27.60 -52.38
C VAL A 627 1.53 26.49 -53.19
N ASP A 628 1.98 25.42 -52.53
CA ASP A 628 2.49 24.22 -53.22
C ASP A 628 1.36 23.19 -53.34
N ILE A 629 0.86 23.00 -54.57
CA ILE A 629 -0.08 21.95 -54.95
C ILE A 629 0.75 20.72 -55.37
N GLY A 630 0.68 19.64 -54.60
CA GLY A 630 1.39 18.39 -54.90
C GLY A 630 0.85 17.67 -56.14
N GLU A 631 1.73 17.04 -56.91
CA GLU A 631 1.37 16.22 -58.07
C GLU A 631 0.68 14.91 -57.64
N PRO A 632 -0.56 14.61 -58.10
CA PRO A 632 -1.21 13.34 -57.82
C PRO A 632 -0.48 12.18 -58.50
N ARG A 633 -0.30 11.05 -57.80
CA ARG A 633 0.54 9.91 -58.25
C ARG A 633 -0.16 8.91 -59.18
N GLY A 634 -1.39 9.17 -59.62
CA GLY A 634 -2.14 8.27 -60.48
C GLY A 634 -3.40 8.89 -61.10
N PRO A 635 -4.01 8.21 -62.10
CA PRO A 635 -5.09 8.81 -62.87
C PRO A 635 -6.39 8.91 -62.08
N ARG A 636 -6.81 10.15 -61.80
CA ARG A 636 -8.11 10.59 -61.23
C ARG A 636 -8.64 9.89 -59.96
N ALA A 637 -7.88 8.96 -59.35
CA ALA A 637 -8.26 8.28 -58.11
C ALA A 637 -7.75 9.01 -56.84
N GLU A 638 -6.78 9.92 -56.98
CA GLU A 638 -6.19 10.66 -55.87
C GLU A 638 -6.22 12.17 -56.10
N ALA A 639 -6.51 12.90 -55.02
CA ALA A 639 -6.70 14.35 -55.01
C ALA A 639 -5.38 15.15 -54.94
N PRO A 640 -5.34 16.39 -55.45
CA PRO A 640 -4.21 17.29 -55.23
C PRO A 640 -3.97 17.53 -53.73
N LEU A 641 -2.69 17.58 -53.35
CA LEU A 641 -2.28 17.77 -51.96
C LEU A 641 -1.93 19.25 -51.71
N LEU A 642 -2.59 19.90 -50.75
CA LEU A 642 -2.27 21.28 -50.37
C LEU A 642 -1.36 21.29 -49.14
N SER A 643 -0.14 21.79 -49.31
CA SER A 643 0.93 21.66 -48.31
C SER A 643 1.14 22.91 -47.44
N ARG A 644 0.81 24.12 -47.93
CA ARG A 644 0.92 25.39 -47.18
C ARG A 644 0.02 26.49 -47.77
N ILE A 645 -0.63 27.29 -46.91
CA ILE A 645 -1.53 28.41 -47.28
C ILE A 645 -1.35 29.57 -46.26
N SER A 646 -1.59 30.84 -46.67
CA SER A 646 -1.50 32.06 -45.82
C SER A 646 -2.60 33.08 -46.20
N PRO A 647 -3.31 33.70 -45.22
CA PRO A 647 -4.57 34.40 -45.48
C PRO A 647 -4.45 35.76 -46.18
N ALA A 648 -5.38 36.02 -47.11
CA ALA A 648 -5.93 37.35 -47.38
C ALA A 648 -7.42 37.35 -47.03
N ARG A 649 -7.91 38.44 -46.42
CA ARG A 649 -9.30 38.57 -45.96
C ARG A 649 -10.24 38.75 -47.17
N PRO A 650 -11.34 37.99 -47.31
CA PRO A 650 -12.28 38.19 -48.41
C PRO A 650 -13.01 39.54 -48.26
N GLN A 651 -13.09 40.26 -49.36
CA GLN A 651 -13.82 41.51 -49.53
C GLN A 651 -15.14 41.25 -50.28
N ALA A 652 -16.04 42.21 -50.24
CA ALA A 652 -17.27 42.17 -51.02
C ALA A 652 -16.93 41.99 -52.53
N GLY A 653 -17.54 40.99 -53.15
CA GLY A 653 -17.34 40.59 -54.55
C GLY A 653 -16.41 39.40 -54.78
N ASP A 654 -15.64 38.99 -53.75
CA ASP A 654 -14.70 37.86 -53.86
C ASP A 654 -15.40 36.52 -53.93
N VAL A 655 -14.82 35.57 -54.66
CA VAL A 655 -15.38 34.22 -54.77
C VAL A 655 -14.95 33.41 -53.55
N VAL A 656 -15.91 32.81 -52.86
CA VAL A 656 -15.70 31.91 -51.71
C VAL A 656 -16.16 30.51 -52.13
N ARG A 657 -15.29 29.52 -51.98
CA ARG A 657 -15.56 28.09 -52.23
C ARG A 657 -15.47 27.31 -50.93
N ILE A 658 -16.48 26.53 -50.57
CA ILE A 658 -16.56 25.76 -49.34
C ILE A 658 -16.63 24.29 -49.70
N PHE A 659 -15.75 23.48 -49.14
CA PHE A 659 -15.78 22.02 -49.29
C PHE A 659 -16.30 21.36 -48.02
N GLY A 660 -17.03 20.26 -48.20
CA GLY A 660 -17.79 19.62 -47.14
C GLY A 660 -18.62 18.47 -47.70
N GLU A 661 -19.66 18.07 -46.99
CA GLU A 661 -20.56 17.00 -47.42
C GLU A 661 -22.02 17.45 -47.31
N ASN A 662 -22.90 16.79 -48.07
CA ASN A 662 -24.35 16.97 -48.04
C ASN A 662 -24.87 18.32 -48.58
N PHE A 663 -24.12 18.99 -49.46
CA PHE A 663 -24.56 20.23 -50.13
C PHE A 663 -25.60 20.03 -51.25
N ASN A 664 -26.08 18.80 -51.46
CA ASN A 664 -27.10 18.46 -52.46
C ASN A 664 -28.38 19.30 -52.28
N ALA A 665 -28.84 19.97 -53.34
CA ALA A 665 -30.11 20.69 -53.37
C ALA A 665 -31.30 19.71 -53.41
N ILE A 666 -32.35 19.95 -52.61
CA ILE A 666 -33.60 19.14 -52.66
C ILE A 666 -34.54 19.71 -53.73
N GLU A 667 -34.90 18.83 -54.65
CA GLU A 667 -35.99 18.84 -55.65
C GLU A 667 -36.70 20.16 -55.99
N GLY A 668 -36.62 20.51 -57.29
CA GLY A 668 -37.55 21.40 -57.96
C GLY A 668 -37.30 21.55 -59.46
N ASN A 669 -37.53 20.51 -60.28
CA ASN A 669 -38.66 20.53 -61.24
C ASN A 669 -38.83 19.19 -62.03
N PRO A 670 -40.07 18.84 -62.43
CA PRO A 670 -40.44 17.61 -63.12
C PRO A 670 -40.39 17.80 -64.65
N ALA A 671 -39.32 17.37 -65.28
CA ALA A 671 -39.24 16.95 -66.69
C ALA A 671 -37.81 16.44 -66.87
N GLY A 672 -37.63 15.24 -67.43
CA GLY A 672 -36.39 14.47 -67.36
C GLY A 672 -35.09 15.28 -67.54
N GLY A 673 -34.25 15.25 -66.51
CA GLY A 673 -32.86 15.70 -66.52
C GLY A 673 -32.41 16.31 -65.18
N THR A 674 -31.52 15.63 -64.46
CA THR A 674 -31.04 15.97 -63.11
C THR A 674 -30.08 17.17 -63.09
N GLY A 675 -30.61 18.35 -62.77
CA GLY A 675 -29.90 19.65 -62.71
C GLY A 675 -28.89 19.85 -61.57
N ALA A 676 -28.03 18.88 -61.30
CA ALA A 676 -26.72 19.14 -60.72
C ALA A 676 -25.71 19.40 -61.84
N CYS A 677 -24.50 19.88 -61.54
CA CYS A 677 -23.40 19.99 -62.50
C CYS A 677 -23.06 18.73 -63.31
N ALA A 678 -23.73 17.61 -63.04
CA ALA A 678 -23.71 16.34 -63.76
C ALA A 678 -24.49 16.32 -65.09
N GLU A 679 -25.41 17.25 -65.36
CA GLU A 679 -26.19 17.26 -66.63
C GLU A 679 -26.14 18.59 -67.41
N LEU A 680 -25.01 19.29 -67.36
CA LEU A 680 -24.78 20.39 -68.29
C LEU A 680 -24.80 19.87 -69.74
N ARG A 681 -25.51 20.60 -70.62
CA ARG A 681 -25.87 20.25 -72.01
C ARG A 681 -24.80 19.42 -72.72
N ARG A 682 -25.21 18.31 -73.36
CA ARG A 682 -24.26 17.56 -74.20
C ARG A 682 -23.88 18.38 -75.42
N CYS A 683 -22.61 18.77 -75.48
CA CYS A 683 -22.04 19.49 -76.61
C CYS A 683 -21.40 18.47 -77.59
N SER A 684 -21.55 18.66 -78.90
CA SER A 684 -20.68 17.98 -79.86
C SER A 684 -19.37 18.78 -79.98
N THR A 685 -18.34 18.22 -80.61
CA THR A 685 -17.03 18.88 -80.79
C THR A 685 -17.11 20.26 -81.45
N ASP A 686 -18.25 20.61 -82.04
CA ASP A 686 -18.40 21.77 -82.93
C ASP A 686 -19.41 22.83 -82.43
N GLU A 687 -20.07 22.66 -81.28
CA GLU A 687 -20.89 23.74 -80.65
C GLU A 687 -20.22 24.24 -79.35
N PRO A 688 -19.86 25.54 -79.24
CA PRO A 688 -19.15 26.05 -78.08
C PRO A 688 -20.06 26.19 -76.85
N CYS A 689 -19.58 25.75 -75.69
CA CYS A 689 -20.22 26.11 -74.42
C CYS A 689 -19.99 27.62 -74.15
N PRO A 690 -20.94 28.33 -73.50
CA PRO A 690 -20.90 29.79 -73.38
C PRO A 690 -19.67 30.38 -72.69
N THR A 691 -18.92 29.59 -71.92
CA THR A 691 -17.80 30.05 -71.09
C THR A 691 -16.56 29.13 -71.14
N GLY A 692 -16.46 28.18 -72.09
CA GLY A 692 -15.30 27.29 -72.19
C GLY A 692 -15.45 26.12 -73.17
N PRO A 693 -14.40 25.29 -73.38
CA PRO A 693 -14.45 24.16 -74.30
C PRO A 693 -15.35 23.02 -73.79
N CYS A 694 -15.98 22.31 -74.73
CA CYS A 694 -16.77 21.11 -74.47
C CYS A 694 -15.89 19.95 -73.97
N VAL A 695 -16.28 19.26 -72.89
CA VAL A 695 -15.51 18.14 -72.30
C VAL A 695 -16.35 16.86 -72.29
N ASN A 696 -15.93 15.83 -73.04
CA ASN A 696 -16.64 14.54 -73.17
C ASN A 696 -18.15 14.67 -73.44
N GLY A 697 -18.50 15.68 -74.24
CA GLY A 697 -19.88 15.97 -74.55
C GLY A 697 -20.68 16.47 -73.35
N THR A 698 -20.09 17.29 -72.49
CA THR A 698 -20.75 18.04 -71.40
C THR A 698 -20.05 19.40 -71.19
N CYS A 699 -20.81 20.44 -70.80
CA CYS A 699 -20.24 21.76 -70.47
C CYS A 699 -19.72 21.84 -69.01
N ALA A 700 -18.80 22.77 -68.71
CA ALA A 700 -18.16 22.90 -67.38
C ALA A 700 -19.05 23.56 -66.30
N CYS A 701 -18.94 23.06 -65.05
CA CYS A 701 -19.57 23.60 -63.84
C CYS A 701 -18.78 24.80 -63.31
N SER A 702 -18.98 25.96 -63.91
CA SER A 702 -18.25 27.18 -63.53
C SER A 702 -19.14 28.15 -62.78
N ILE A 703 -18.58 28.80 -61.75
CA ILE A 703 -19.21 29.93 -61.07
C ILE A 703 -19.47 31.11 -62.01
N GLU A 704 -18.82 31.15 -63.18
CA GLU A 704 -19.01 32.19 -64.20
C GLU A 704 -20.10 31.84 -65.21
N ASN A 705 -20.75 30.67 -65.11
CA ASN A 705 -21.81 30.24 -66.03
C ASN A 705 -23.19 30.79 -65.60
N PRO A 706 -23.82 31.69 -66.40
CA PRO A 706 -25.09 32.31 -66.03
C PRO A 706 -26.26 31.31 -65.90
N ALA A 707 -26.22 30.18 -66.63
CA ALA A 707 -27.25 29.16 -66.54
C ALA A 707 -27.17 28.36 -65.22
N VAL A 708 -25.96 28.14 -64.71
CA VAL A 708 -25.72 27.50 -63.41
C VAL A 708 -26.16 28.41 -62.27
N GLN A 709 -25.82 29.71 -62.35
CA GLN A 709 -26.28 30.72 -61.39
C GLN A 709 -27.81 30.82 -61.36
N ALA A 710 -28.47 30.87 -62.52
CA ALA A 710 -29.93 30.93 -62.61
C ALA A 710 -30.61 29.67 -62.03
N ALA A 711 -30.01 28.49 -62.22
CA ALA A 711 -30.52 27.24 -61.64
C ALA A 711 -30.38 27.22 -60.10
N ASN A 712 -29.27 27.70 -59.56
CA ASN A 712 -29.04 27.79 -58.11
C ASN A 712 -29.84 28.91 -57.44
N GLN A 713 -30.51 29.78 -58.20
CA GLN A 713 -31.38 30.84 -57.69
C GLN A 713 -32.85 30.43 -57.50
N GLN A 714 -33.21 29.19 -57.84
CA GLN A 714 -34.58 28.67 -57.72
C GLN A 714 -35.06 28.56 -56.25
N THR A 715 -36.38 28.48 -56.07
CA THR A 715 -37.07 28.57 -54.76
C THR A 715 -36.65 27.49 -53.75
N ASN A 716 -36.22 26.32 -54.25
CA ASN A 716 -35.85 25.16 -53.44
C ASN A 716 -34.33 24.97 -53.28
N ALA A 717 -33.53 25.88 -53.84
CA ALA A 717 -32.07 25.83 -53.72
C ALA A 717 -31.57 26.11 -52.29
N ASN A 718 -30.28 25.79 -52.07
CA ASN A 718 -29.55 26.14 -50.85
C ASN A 718 -29.59 27.67 -50.61
N ARG A 719 -29.50 28.06 -49.35
CA ARG A 719 -29.46 29.46 -48.90
C ARG A 719 -28.22 29.72 -48.07
N ILE A 720 -27.68 30.91 -48.23
CA ILE A 720 -26.48 31.40 -47.57
C ILE A 720 -26.90 32.65 -46.78
N ARG A 721 -26.55 32.70 -45.49
CA ARG A 721 -26.70 33.89 -44.65
C ARG A 721 -25.37 34.21 -43.99
N ILE A 722 -25.02 35.49 -43.94
CA ILE A 722 -23.88 35.95 -43.17
C ILE A 722 -24.42 36.59 -41.89
N LYS A 723 -23.83 36.22 -40.76
CA LYS A 723 -24.15 36.74 -39.44
C LYS A 723 -22.92 37.43 -38.86
N ASP A 724 -23.14 38.39 -37.98
CA ASP A 724 -22.09 38.93 -37.12
C ASP A 724 -21.72 37.90 -36.01
N GLY A 725 -20.66 38.16 -35.25
CA GLY A 725 -20.15 37.30 -34.18
C GLY A 725 -21.14 37.06 -33.04
N ASP A 726 -22.16 37.92 -32.90
CA ASP A 726 -23.27 37.76 -31.96
C ASP A 726 -24.46 36.96 -32.53
N GLY A 727 -24.37 36.53 -33.80
CA GLY A 727 -25.41 35.80 -34.51
C GLY A 727 -26.43 36.66 -35.26
N THR A 728 -26.29 37.99 -35.26
CA THR A 728 -27.17 38.91 -35.99
C THR A 728 -27.02 38.72 -37.50
N VAL A 729 -28.11 38.45 -38.23
CA VAL A 729 -28.07 38.27 -39.69
C VAL A 729 -27.83 39.61 -40.39
N LEU A 730 -26.76 39.68 -41.16
CA LEU A 730 -26.37 40.86 -41.94
C LEU A 730 -27.14 40.95 -43.26
N SER A 731 -27.45 42.17 -43.68
CA SER A 731 -28.10 42.48 -44.96
C SER A 731 -27.22 43.34 -45.85
N ASP A 732 -27.18 43.08 -47.15
CA ASP A 732 -26.44 43.91 -48.11
C ASP A 732 -27.03 45.33 -48.22
N ALA A 733 -26.38 46.19 -49.00
CA ALA A 733 -26.81 47.58 -49.22
C ALA A 733 -28.24 47.71 -49.81
N MET A 734 -28.83 46.62 -50.31
CA MET A 734 -30.20 46.56 -50.82
C MET A 734 -31.17 45.88 -49.83
N GLY A 735 -30.74 45.59 -48.60
CA GLY A 735 -31.55 44.98 -47.54
C GLY A 735 -31.72 43.46 -47.69
N ARG A 736 -30.97 42.80 -48.57
CA ARG A 736 -31.06 41.34 -48.77
C ARG A 736 -30.19 40.61 -47.77
N HIS A 737 -30.77 39.63 -47.08
CA HIS A 737 -30.12 38.81 -46.06
C HIS A 737 -29.97 37.34 -46.48
N ASP A 738 -30.78 36.89 -47.44
CA ASP A 738 -30.71 35.56 -48.05
C ASP A 738 -29.96 35.65 -49.37
N PHE A 739 -28.82 34.96 -49.46
CA PHE A 739 -28.03 34.83 -50.68
C PHE A 739 -28.11 33.40 -51.23
N TRP A 740 -27.72 33.25 -52.50
CA TRP A 740 -27.73 31.98 -53.21
C TRP A 740 -26.31 31.60 -53.58
N PRO A 741 -25.97 30.30 -53.59
CA PRO A 741 -24.71 29.86 -54.17
C PRO A 741 -24.72 30.11 -55.68
N ASP A 742 -23.56 30.49 -56.20
CA ASP A 742 -23.35 30.68 -57.63
C ASP A 742 -23.07 29.31 -58.32
N ALA A 743 -22.47 28.36 -57.61
CA ALA A 743 -22.28 26.97 -58.06
C ALA A 743 -22.33 25.96 -56.89
N VAL A 744 -22.87 24.75 -57.11
CA VAL A 744 -23.01 23.71 -56.07
C VAL A 744 -22.76 22.31 -56.66
N THR A 745 -22.06 21.49 -55.89
CA THR A 745 -21.90 20.03 -56.07
C THR A 745 -22.17 19.32 -54.74
N PRO A 746 -22.26 17.98 -54.67
CA PRO A 746 -22.47 17.27 -53.39
C PRO A 746 -21.46 17.59 -52.29
N THR A 747 -20.23 17.97 -52.68
CA THR A 747 -19.11 18.20 -51.76
C THR A 747 -18.51 19.61 -51.82
N MET A 748 -19.08 20.51 -52.65
CA MET A 748 -18.60 21.88 -52.79
C MET A 748 -19.75 22.87 -52.98
N LEU A 749 -19.67 24.02 -52.32
CA LEU A 749 -20.55 25.17 -52.51
C LEU A 749 -19.70 26.42 -52.78
N ALA A 750 -20.01 27.19 -53.83
CA ALA A 750 -19.30 28.41 -54.18
C ALA A 750 -20.24 29.61 -54.30
N PHE A 751 -19.82 30.79 -53.81
CA PHE A 751 -20.61 32.03 -53.84
C PHE A 751 -19.72 33.28 -53.83
N ARG A 752 -20.24 34.43 -54.24
CA ARG A 752 -19.56 35.72 -54.07
C ARG A 752 -19.85 36.34 -52.70
N MET A 753 -18.80 36.75 -52.00
CA MET A 753 -18.86 37.38 -50.70
C MET A 753 -19.66 38.70 -50.77
N PRO A 754 -20.72 38.88 -49.97
CA PRO A 754 -21.54 40.09 -50.02
C PRO A 754 -21.03 41.24 -49.13
N PHE A 755 -20.12 40.96 -48.18
CA PHE A 755 -19.62 41.92 -47.19
C PHE A 755 -18.10 41.88 -47.08
N ASP A 756 -17.50 42.98 -46.65
CA ASP A 756 -16.08 43.01 -46.30
C ASP A 756 -15.83 42.39 -44.92
N CYS A 757 -14.77 41.57 -44.82
CA CYS A 757 -14.40 40.83 -43.61
C CYS A 757 -13.60 41.71 -42.61
N PHE A 758 -14.28 42.66 -41.95
CA PHE A 758 -13.68 43.59 -40.96
C PHE A 758 -13.96 43.25 -39.48
N ALA A 759 -14.88 42.32 -39.21
CA ALA A 759 -15.28 41.86 -37.87
C ALA A 759 -15.46 40.33 -37.88
N PRO A 760 -15.64 39.64 -36.73
CA PRO A 760 -15.92 38.21 -36.75
C PRO A 760 -17.28 37.97 -37.38
N LEU A 761 -17.33 37.18 -38.44
CA LEU A 761 -18.55 36.85 -39.16
C LEU A 761 -18.78 35.35 -39.07
N LEU A 762 -20.04 34.93 -39.03
CA LEU A 762 -20.47 33.54 -39.10
C LEU A 762 -21.23 33.33 -40.41
N LEU A 763 -20.88 32.31 -41.18
CA LEU A 763 -21.61 31.90 -42.36
C LEU A 763 -22.57 30.76 -42.02
N GLU A 764 -23.86 30.95 -42.25
CA GLU A 764 -24.88 29.91 -42.18
C GLU A 764 -25.23 29.41 -43.59
N VAL A 765 -25.16 28.09 -43.79
CA VAL A 765 -25.60 27.41 -45.01
C VAL A 765 -26.83 26.56 -44.68
N ALA A 766 -27.93 26.80 -45.39
CA ALA A 766 -29.23 26.17 -45.13
C ALA A 766 -29.80 25.46 -46.36
N LYS A 767 -30.23 24.22 -46.18
CA LYS A 767 -30.84 23.33 -47.18
C LYS A 767 -32.28 23.02 -46.78
N ARG A 768 -33.21 22.91 -47.75
CA ARG A 768 -34.57 22.42 -47.45
C ARG A 768 -34.56 20.91 -47.25
N ASP A 769 -35.36 20.41 -46.32
CA ASP A 769 -35.70 18.99 -46.19
C ASP A 769 -36.93 18.64 -47.07
N PRO A 770 -37.28 17.34 -47.22
CA PRO A 770 -38.43 16.91 -48.02
C PRO A 770 -39.79 17.42 -47.50
N SER A 771 -39.85 17.89 -46.25
CA SER A 771 -41.04 18.49 -45.64
C SER A 771 -41.14 20.00 -45.88
N GLY A 772 -40.14 20.59 -46.54
CA GLY A 772 -40.08 22.01 -46.87
C GLY A 772 -39.41 22.89 -45.80
N ASN A 773 -38.98 22.34 -44.66
CA ASN A 773 -38.28 23.08 -43.61
C ASN A 773 -36.78 23.22 -43.95
N ARG A 774 -36.11 24.29 -43.50
CA ARG A 774 -34.67 24.49 -43.76
C ARG A 774 -33.82 24.00 -42.58
N VAL A 775 -32.90 23.09 -42.86
CA VAL A 775 -31.86 22.61 -41.93
C VAL A 775 -30.57 23.35 -42.24
N SER A 776 -29.91 23.90 -41.22
CA SER A 776 -28.77 24.81 -41.37
C SER A 776 -27.56 24.37 -40.57
N ALA A 777 -26.38 24.77 -41.04
CA ALA A 777 -25.12 24.68 -40.31
C ALA A 777 -24.39 26.02 -40.38
N THR A 778 -23.70 26.40 -39.30
CA THR A 778 -23.00 27.68 -39.20
C THR A 778 -21.51 27.48 -38.98
N ILE A 779 -20.68 28.27 -39.66
CA ILE A 779 -19.22 28.22 -39.58
C ILE A 779 -18.61 29.63 -39.42
N PRO A 780 -17.57 29.83 -38.59
CA PRO A 780 -16.82 31.09 -38.52
C PRO A 780 -16.14 31.50 -39.85
N LEU A 781 -16.54 32.63 -40.44
CA LEU A 781 -16.03 33.11 -41.72
C LEU A 781 -14.89 34.14 -41.59
N CYS A 782 -14.80 34.88 -40.47
CA CYS A 782 -13.81 35.93 -40.23
C CYS A 782 -13.27 35.89 -38.78
N ASP A 783 -11.97 36.19 -38.59
CA ASP A 783 -11.31 36.36 -37.28
C ASP A 783 -10.48 37.67 -37.26
N PRO A 784 -10.98 38.74 -36.62
CA PRO A 784 -10.38 40.08 -36.72
C PRO A 784 -9.13 40.31 -35.87
N GLN A 785 -8.78 39.43 -34.91
CA GLN A 785 -7.66 39.65 -33.96
C GLN A 785 -6.34 38.97 -34.38
N GLY A 786 -6.21 38.63 -35.67
CA GLY A 786 -5.24 37.66 -36.22
C GLY A 786 -3.74 37.88 -35.97
N CYS A 787 -3.27 37.56 -34.77
CA CYS A 787 -1.84 37.43 -34.48
C CYS A 787 -1.38 35.97 -34.52
N ALA A 788 -2.30 35.02 -34.72
CA ALA A 788 -2.03 33.61 -35.02
C ALA A 788 -1.10 33.51 -36.25
N ASP A 789 0.18 33.18 -36.01
CA ASP A 789 1.27 33.06 -36.99
C ASP A 789 1.74 34.33 -37.71
N ALA A 790 1.41 35.51 -37.19
CA ALA A 790 1.99 36.76 -37.67
C ALA A 790 3.42 36.96 -37.12
N PRO A 791 4.40 37.43 -37.93
CA PRO A 791 5.76 37.66 -37.47
C PRO A 791 5.79 38.71 -36.36
N GLU A 792 6.75 38.56 -35.45
CA GLU A 792 6.93 39.46 -34.31
C GLU A 792 7.00 40.92 -34.78
N GLY A 793 6.15 41.78 -34.20
CA GLY A 793 6.06 43.21 -34.56
C GLY A 793 4.95 43.58 -35.55
N THR A 794 4.18 42.63 -36.07
CA THR A 794 3.01 42.89 -36.92
C THR A 794 1.91 43.59 -36.12
N SER A 795 1.32 44.68 -36.60
CA SER A 795 0.27 45.40 -35.87
C SER A 795 -0.99 44.53 -35.72
N CYS A 796 -1.46 44.36 -34.50
CA CYS A 796 -2.81 43.87 -34.21
C CYS A 796 -3.48 44.80 -33.19
N GLY A 797 -4.64 44.45 -32.62
CA GLY A 797 -5.23 45.23 -31.51
C GLY A 797 -6.59 45.91 -31.77
N ASP A 798 -7.05 46.64 -30.76
CA ASP A 798 -8.35 47.33 -30.70
C ASP A 798 -8.21 48.83 -30.38
N ALA A 799 -9.31 49.58 -30.34
CA ALA A 799 -9.30 51.02 -30.03
C ALA A 799 -8.92 51.33 -28.55
N CYS A 800 -8.66 50.30 -27.75
CA CYS A 800 -8.42 50.38 -26.31
C CYS A 800 -6.95 50.20 -25.93
N HIS A 801 -6.08 49.96 -26.92
CA HIS A 801 -4.66 49.81 -26.72
C HIS A 801 -3.92 50.41 -27.93
N ALA A 802 -2.83 51.12 -27.66
CA ALA A 802 -2.04 51.80 -28.67
C ALA A 802 -0.75 51.03 -28.96
N ASN A 803 -0.51 50.75 -30.25
CA ASN A 803 0.65 50.02 -30.79
C ASN A 803 0.69 48.54 -30.41
N ASP A 804 -0.44 47.84 -30.51
CA ASP A 804 -0.45 46.40 -30.23
C ASP A 804 0.22 45.64 -31.37
N VAL A 805 1.01 44.65 -30.99
CA VAL A 805 1.83 43.90 -31.93
C VAL A 805 1.77 42.41 -31.65
N CYS A 806 1.87 41.61 -32.71
CA CYS A 806 2.00 40.17 -32.61
C CYS A 806 3.35 39.82 -31.98
N ASN A 807 3.37 38.88 -31.03
CA ASN A 807 4.61 38.41 -30.41
C ASN A 807 5.30 37.26 -31.14
N GLY A 808 4.92 36.96 -32.38
CA GLY A 808 5.48 35.83 -33.13
C GLY A 808 5.03 34.44 -32.64
N GLN A 809 4.23 34.34 -31.58
CA GLN A 809 3.73 33.08 -31.00
C GLN A 809 2.22 32.90 -31.15
N GLY A 810 1.58 33.77 -31.92
CA GLY A 810 0.15 33.67 -32.17
C GLY A 810 -0.72 34.62 -31.35
N LYS A 811 -0.13 35.51 -30.53
CA LYS A 811 -0.87 36.33 -29.58
C LYS A 811 -0.72 37.82 -29.88
N CYS A 812 -1.85 38.54 -29.88
CA CYS A 812 -1.87 40.00 -29.83
C CYS A 812 -1.32 40.42 -28.48
N VAL A 813 -0.17 41.06 -28.46
CA VAL A 813 0.33 41.68 -27.25
C VAL A 813 -0.14 43.12 -27.28
N PRO A 814 -1.10 43.49 -26.40
CA PRO A 814 -1.56 44.86 -26.33
C PRO A 814 -0.37 45.76 -26.04
N GLY A 815 -0.29 46.84 -26.80
CA GLY A 815 0.66 47.91 -26.57
C GLY A 815 0.25 48.71 -25.33
N ARG A 816 0.54 50.00 -25.33
CA ARG A 816 0.18 50.82 -24.16
C ARG A 816 -1.35 50.93 -24.09
N PRO A 817 -2.01 50.50 -22.99
CA PRO A 817 -3.45 50.63 -22.87
C PRO A 817 -3.89 52.08 -23.04
N VAL A 818 -4.90 52.32 -23.87
CA VAL A 818 -5.64 53.58 -23.91
C VAL A 818 -6.46 53.61 -22.62
N VAL A 819 -5.89 54.23 -21.59
CA VAL A 819 -6.55 54.36 -20.30
C VAL A 819 -7.68 55.37 -20.47
N CYS A 820 -8.91 54.87 -20.53
CA CYS A 820 -10.09 55.67 -20.17
C CYS A 820 -9.93 55.95 -18.68
N ALA A 821 -9.25 57.06 -18.35
CA ALA A 821 -8.65 57.35 -17.04
C ALA A 821 -9.65 57.57 -15.89
N GLU A 822 -10.86 57.10 -16.07
CA GLU A 822 -12.06 57.77 -15.63
C GLU A 822 -13.09 56.67 -15.32
N PRO A 823 -13.55 56.55 -14.06
CA PRO A 823 -14.08 55.31 -13.47
C PRO A 823 -15.43 54.85 -14.03
N CYS A 824 -16.12 55.74 -14.73
CA CYS A 824 -17.37 55.49 -15.42
C CYS A 824 -17.26 55.48 -16.93
N LEU A 825 -16.03 55.44 -17.44
CA LEU A 825 -15.77 55.07 -18.81
C LEU A 825 -15.38 53.59 -18.86
N ARG A 826 -15.81 52.94 -19.92
CA ARG A 826 -15.26 51.66 -20.33
C ARG A 826 -14.74 51.83 -21.73
N CYS A 827 -13.63 51.19 -22.01
CA CYS A 827 -13.16 51.18 -23.37
C CYS A 827 -14.00 50.18 -24.17
N ASP A 828 -14.63 50.66 -25.23
CA ASP A 828 -15.30 49.86 -26.24
C ASP A 828 -14.27 49.51 -27.33
N PRO A 829 -14.00 48.22 -27.60
CA PRO A 829 -12.97 47.80 -28.56
C PRO A 829 -13.17 48.35 -29.98
N ALA A 830 -14.39 48.74 -30.35
CA ALA A 830 -14.71 49.27 -31.67
C ALA A 830 -14.52 50.79 -31.78
N VAL A 831 -14.74 51.55 -30.71
CA VAL A 831 -14.82 53.03 -30.76
C VAL A 831 -14.05 53.78 -29.67
N GLY A 832 -13.41 53.09 -28.72
CA GLY A 832 -12.64 53.69 -27.63
C GLY A 832 -13.48 53.99 -26.39
N CYS A 833 -13.12 55.00 -25.60
CA CYS A 833 -13.74 55.25 -24.30
C CYS A 833 -15.21 55.71 -24.40
N VAL A 834 -16.14 54.91 -23.88
CA VAL A 834 -17.58 55.20 -23.82
C VAL A 834 -18.12 55.14 -22.38
N PRO A 835 -19.21 55.85 -22.03
CA PRO A 835 -19.82 55.78 -20.72
C PRO A 835 -20.32 54.36 -20.37
N ARG A 836 -20.14 53.96 -19.11
CA ARG A 836 -20.74 52.74 -18.55
C ARG A 836 -22.23 52.97 -18.28
N ALA A 837 -23.04 51.91 -18.32
CA ALA A 837 -24.47 51.96 -18.08
C ALA A 837 -24.83 52.53 -16.69
N THR A 838 -26.03 53.11 -16.55
CA THR A 838 -26.60 53.54 -15.26
C THR A 838 -26.57 52.35 -14.29
N SER A 839 -26.09 52.56 -13.06
CA SER A 839 -25.84 51.53 -12.02
C SER A 839 -24.62 50.63 -12.22
N ALA A 840 -23.86 50.80 -13.31
CA ALA A 840 -22.62 50.05 -13.50
C ALA A 840 -21.63 50.40 -12.39
N ARG A 841 -21.03 49.39 -11.77
CA ARG A 841 -20.08 49.60 -10.67
C ARG A 841 -18.93 50.49 -11.13
N CYS A 842 -18.62 51.46 -10.31
CA CYS A 842 -17.44 52.29 -10.42
C CYS A 842 -16.84 52.44 -9.03
N ASP A 843 -15.72 53.15 -8.96
CA ASP A 843 -15.03 53.52 -7.74
C ASP A 843 -14.76 55.00 -7.89
N ASP A 844 -15.29 55.82 -6.99
CA ASP A 844 -15.07 57.28 -7.01
C ASP A 844 -13.73 57.67 -6.35
N GLY A 845 -12.92 56.67 -6.01
CA GLY A 845 -11.65 56.83 -5.32
C GLY A 845 -11.83 57.04 -3.82
N ASP A 846 -13.05 56.89 -3.31
CA ASP A 846 -13.36 56.89 -1.89
C ASP A 846 -13.56 55.45 -1.39
N ALA A 847 -12.49 54.85 -0.89
CA ALA A 847 -12.50 53.51 -0.30
C ALA A 847 -13.38 53.40 0.97
N CYS A 848 -13.98 54.50 1.42
CA CYS A 848 -14.95 54.56 2.50
C CYS A 848 -16.40 54.47 2.05
N THR A 849 -16.65 54.30 0.75
CA THR A 849 -17.96 53.97 0.21
C THR A 849 -17.93 52.63 -0.51
N SER A 850 -19.05 51.92 -0.48
CA SER A 850 -19.20 50.60 -1.10
C SER A 850 -20.48 50.54 -1.91
N GLY A 851 -20.37 50.02 -3.13
CA GLY A 851 -21.46 49.98 -4.08
C GLY A 851 -21.61 51.27 -4.89
N ASP A 852 -20.51 51.96 -5.16
CA ASP A 852 -20.50 53.15 -6.03
C ASP A 852 -20.89 52.74 -7.44
N HIS A 853 -21.59 53.64 -8.12
CA HIS A 853 -22.21 53.32 -9.39
C HIS A 853 -22.25 54.50 -10.36
N CYS A 854 -22.19 54.18 -11.64
CA CYS A 854 -22.18 55.16 -12.71
C CYS A 854 -23.57 55.76 -12.92
N SER A 855 -23.57 57.06 -13.18
CA SER A 855 -24.78 57.81 -13.53
C SER A 855 -25.34 57.47 -14.91
N GLY A 856 -24.59 56.75 -15.76
CA GLY A 856 -25.01 56.27 -17.09
C GLY A 856 -24.82 57.23 -18.25
N ASP A 857 -24.76 58.54 -17.99
CA ASP A 857 -24.77 59.58 -19.03
C ASP A 857 -23.41 60.30 -19.17
N GLY A 858 -22.33 59.67 -18.71
CA GLY A 858 -20.97 60.21 -18.79
C GLY A 858 -20.02 59.53 -17.81
N ASN A 859 -18.88 60.18 -17.56
CA ASN A 859 -17.90 59.70 -16.60
C ASN A 859 -18.17 60.23 -15.17
N VAL A 860 -19.32 59.90 -14.58
CA VAL A 860 -19.62 60.34 -13.21
C VAL A 860 -19.91 59.12 -12.35
N CYS A 861 -19.03 58.87 -11.39
CA CYS A 861 -19.20 57.84 -10.38
C CYS A 861 -19.91 58.45 -9.16
N VAL A 862 -20.97 57.79 -8.70
CA VAL A 862 -21.78 58.24 -7.56
C VAL A 862 -21.46 57.36 -6.36
N PRO A 863 -21.05 57.94 -5.21
CA PRO A 863 -20.71 57.17 -4.02
C PRO A 863 -21.87 56.32 -3.53
N GLY A 864 -21.54 55.10 -3.14
CA GLY A 864 -22.42 54.11 -2.56
C GLY A 864 -22.62 54.30 -1.06
N ARG A 865 -22.84 53.20 -0.34
CA ARG A 865 -23.07 53.22 1.10
C ARG A 865 -21.74 53.33 1.86
N PRO A 866 -21.65 54.15 2.92
CA PRO A 866 -20.45 54.22 3.75
C PRO A 866 -20.03 52.85 4.31
N VAL A 867 -18.73 52.55 4.27
CA VAL A 867 -18.10 51.37 4.84
C VAL A 867 -18.00 51.54 6.36
N VAL A 868 -18.41 50.51 7.10
CA VAL A 868 -18.36 50.48 8.57
C VAL A 868 -17.10 49.76 9.02
N CYS A 869 -16.20 50.47 9.72
CA CYS A 869 -14.87 49.99 10.10
C CYS A 869 -14.79 49.50 11.56
N GLU A 870 -15.63 48.53 11.94
CA GLU A 870 -15.85 48.15 13.35
C GLU A 870 -15.07 46.89 13.83
N ALA A 871 -14.13 46.38 13.05
CA ALA A 871 -13.38 45.17 13.40
C ALA A 871 -12.23 45.43 14.41
N PRO A 872 -11.82 44.45 15.23
CA PRO A 872 -10.86 44.64 16.34
C PRO A 872 -9.49 45.18 15.93
N CYS A 873 -9.03 44.88 14.71
CA CYS A 873 -7.77 45.39 14.15
C CYS A 873 -7.93 46.65 13.32
N LEU A 874 -9.10 47.31 13.33
CA LEU A 874 -9.34 48.59 12.70
C LEU A 874 -9.35 49.72 13.72
N THR A 875 -8.92 50.90 13.30
CA THR A 875 -8.93 52.11 14.15
C THR A 875 -10.33 52.71 14.32
N GLY A 876 -11.32 52.26 13.53
CA GLY A 876 -12.62 52.91 13.38
C GLY A 876 -12.62 54.01 12.33
N ASP A 877 -11.45 54.53 11.98
CA ASP A 877 -11.29 55.53 10.94
C ASP A 877 -11.24 54.88 9.56
N CYS A 878 -11.86 55.55 8.60
CA CYS A 878 -11.77 55.20 7.21
C CYS A 878 -11.03 56.30 6.46
N ASP A 879 -9.92 55.93 5.82
CA ASP A 879 -9.14 56.82 4.97
C ASP A 879 -9.69 56.71 3.55
N HIS A 880 -10.08 57.85 2.97
CA HIS A 880 -10.70 57.90 1.65
C HIS A 880 -9.86 57.21 0.56
N GLN A 881 -8.54 57.11 0.68
CA GLN A 881 -7.70 56.43 -0.31
C GLN A 881 -7.40 54.96 0.02
N ARG A 882 -7.48 54.57 1.30
CA ARG A 882 -7.00 53.27 1.78
C ARG A 882 -8.08 52.39 2.42
N GLY A 883 -9.28 52.93 2.59
CA GLY A 883 -10.40 52.28 3.24
C GLY A 883 -10.22 52.25 4.76
N CYS A 884 -10.80 51.26 5.42
CA CYS A 884 -10.68 51.12 6.86
C CYS A 884 -9.20 51.03 7.28
N VAL A 885 -8.78 51.95 8.15
CA VAL A 885 -7.37 52.05 8.54
C VAL A 885 -7.04 50.96 9.55
N PRO A 886 -6.15 50.00 9.21
CA PRO A 886 -5.73 48.97 10.13
C PRO A 886 -4.86 49.58 11.24
N LYS A 887 -4.99 49.04 12.45
CA LYS A 887 -4.06 49.32 13.54
C LYS A 887 -2.66 48.85 13.14
N PRO A 888 -1.57 49.47 13.66
CA PRO A 888 -0.20 49.07 13.35
C PRO A 888 0.08 47.59 13.61
N ALA A 889 0.99 47.00 12.85
CA ALA A 889 1.45 45.63 13.08
C ALA A 889 2.03 45.48 14.50
N GLY A 890 1.63 44.42 15.21
CA GLY A 890 1.96 44.23 16.62
C GLY A 890 0.97 44.83 17.62
N THR A 891 -0.09 45.50 17.15
CA THR A 891 -1.16 45.96 18.06
C THR A 891 -1.98 44.76 18.54
N VAL A 892 -2.04 44.54 19.85
CA VAL A 892 -2.83 43.46 20.44
C VAL A 892 -4.31 43.72 20.16
N CYS A 893 -4.99 42.77 19.52
CA CYS A 893 -6.41 42.83 19.23
C CYS A 893 -7.24 41.85 20.06
N ARG A 894 -6.59 40.82 20.59
CA ARG A 894 -7.11 39.94 21.62
C ARG A 894 -5.96 39.61 22.55
N GLU A 895 -6.17 39.91 23.83
CA GLU A 895 -5.20 39.57 24.87
C GLU A 895 -5.26 38.07 25.14
N ALA A 896 -4.10 37.49 25.46
CA ALA A 896 -4.00 36.11 25.90
C ALA A 896 -5.02 35.81 27.02
N ALA A 897 -5.93 34.88 26.77
CA ALA A 897 -6.99 34.46 27.68
C ALA A 897 -6.46 33.59 28.85
N GLY A 898 -5.20 33.17 28.80
CA GLY A 898 -4.55 32.43 29.87
C GLY A 898 -3.04 32.26 29.67
N PRO A 899 -2.33 31.62 30.62
CA PRO A 899 -0.88 31.47 30.58
C PRO A 899 -0.38 30.61 29.41
N CYS A 900 -1.25 29.81 28.80
CA CYS A 900 -0.96 29.01 27.61
C CYS A 900 -1.38 29.65 26.30
N ASP A 901 -1.93 30.85 26.38
CA ASP A 901 -2.33 31.63 25.24
C ASP A 901 -1.24 32.65 24.86
N VAL A 902 -1.26 33.14 23.62
CA VAL A 902 -0.46 34.28 23.20
C VAL A 902 -1.36 35.43 22.77
N ASP A 903 -0.86 36.65 22.89
CA ASP A 903 -1.61 37.80 22.40
C ASP A 903 -1.75 37.70 20.87
N GLU A 904 -2.98 37.67 20.36
CA GLU A 904 -3.19 37.90 18.95
C GLU A 904 -2.91 39.37 18.64
N THR A 905 -1.94 39.56 17.75
CA THR A 905 -1.57 40.89 17.28
C THR A 905 -2.02 41.09 15.85
N CYS A 906 -2.52 42.30 15.58
CA CYS A 906 -2.81 42.74 14.24
C CYS A 906 -1.53 42.63 13.41
N ASN A 907 -1.64 42.08 12.20
CA ASN A 907 -0.53 42.02 11.25
C ASN A 907 -0.28 43.36 10.53
N GLY A 908 -1.06 44.41 10.85
CA GLY A 908 -0.96 45.74 10.23
C GLY A 908 -1.68 45.87 8.89
N THR A 909 -2.40 44.83 8.44
CA THR A 909 -3.04 44.81 7.11
C THR A 909 -4.47 44.25 7.12
N MET A 910 -4.79 43.34 8.04
CA MET A 910 -6.14 42.75 8.19
C MET A 910 -6.96 43.50 9.25
N GLY A 911 -8.28 43.59 9.02
CA GLY A 911 -9.22 44.24 9.94
C GLY A 911 -9.68 43.35 11.09
N ASP A 912 -9.67 42.04 10.90
CA ASP A 912 -9.97 41.07 11.95
C ASP A 912 -8.69 40.66 12.71
N CYS A 913 -8.88 40.27 13.97
CA CYS A 913 -7.83 39.66 14.76
C CYS A 913 -7.52 38.27 14.17
N PRO A 914 -6.25 37.84 14.12
CA PRO A 914 -5.92 36.50 13.64
C PRO A 914 -6.62 35.42 14.49
N PRO A 915 -6.74 34.17 13.97
CA PRO A 915 -7.22 33.04 14.77
C PRO A 915 -6.39 32.85 16.03
N ASP A 916 -7.03 32.29 17.05
CA ASP A 916 -6.47 32.00 18.37
C ASP A 916 -5.17 31.17 18.24
N ALA A 917 -4.11 31.63 18.91
CA ALA A 917 -2.78 31.05 18.84
C ALA A 917 -2.29 30.63 20.22
N PHE A 918 -2.14 29.33 20.44
CA PHE A 918 -1.63 28.81 21.70
C PHE A 918 -0.10 28.70 21.71
N ARG A 919 0.49 28.83 22.90
CA ARG A 919 1.89 28.49 23.14
C ARG A 919 2.14 27.04 22.77
N THR A 920 3.34 26.74 22.23
CA THR A 920 3.71 25.39 21.80
C THR A 920 3.47 24.36 22.90
N ALA A 921 3.00 23.17 22.52
CA ALA A 921 2.85 22.04 23.45
C ALA A 921 4.16 21.80 24.21
N GLY A 922 4.09 21.67 25.53
CA GLY A 922 5.27 21.56 26.40
C GLY A 922 5.80 22.88 26.97
N THR A 923 5.24 24.04 26.57
CA THR A 923 5.60 25.32 27.20
C THR A 923 5.13 25.32 28.65
N MET A 924 6.04 25.50 29.61
CA MET A 924 5.71 25.53 31.04
C MET A 924 4.80 26.73 31.35
N CYS A 925 3.63 26.48 31.92
CA CYS A 925 2.66 27.51 32.31
C CYS A 925 2.52 27.67 33.82
N ARG A 926 2.85 26.63 34.58
CA ARG A 926 3.06 26.72 36.03
C ARG A 926 4.31 25.92 36.38
N ALA A 927 5.19 26.53 37.17
CA ALA A 927 6.37 25.85 37.65
C ALA A 927 6.01 24.91 38.81
N SER A 928 6.79 23.86 38.96
CA SER A 928 6.80 22.98 40.13
C SER A 928 7.08 23.80 41.39
N SER A 929 6.22 23.68 42.41
CA SER A 929 6.39 24.31 43.74
C SER A 929 7.05 23.39 44.77
N GLY A 930 7.37 22.15 44.39
CA GLY A 930 8.02 21.17 45.25
C GLY A 930 8.20 19.82 44.56
N ILE A 931 8.94 18.90 45.18
CA ILE A 931 9.26 17.59 44.57
C ILE A 931 8.01 16.71 44.30
N CYS A 932 6.90 17.01 44.98
CA CYS A 932 5.61 16.36 44.78
C CYS A 932 4.67 17.13 43.85
N ASP A 933 5.12 18.25 43.29
CA ASP A 933 4.34 19.13 42.44
C ASP A 933 4.92 19.15 41.02
N PRO A 934 4.44 18.35 40.06
CA PRO A 934 4.87 18.47 38.67
C PRO A 934 4.61 19.87 38.12
N ALA A 935 5.49 20.34 37.23
CA ALA A 935 5.22 21.57 36.48
C ALA A 935 4.18 21.29 35.40
N GLU A 936 3.13 22.10 35.32
CA GLU A 936 2.16 22.02 34.24
C GLU A 936 2.68 22.71 32.99
N VAL A 937 2.40 22.06 31.86
CA VAL A 937 2.78 22.52 30.54
C VAL A 937 1.54 22.69 29.68
N CYS A 938 1.62 23.63 28.75
CA CYS A 938 0.57 23.89 27.79
C CYS A 938 0.36 22.68 26.88
N SER A 939 -0.91 22.40 26.57
CA SER A 939 -1.33 21.35 25.62
C SER A 939 -1.00 21.71 24.17
N GLY A 940 -0.82 23.00 23.88
CA GLY A 940 -0.75 23.53 22.52
C GLY A 940 -2.12 23.72 21.87
N MET A 941 -3.21 23.50 22.61
CA MET A 941 -4.58 23.57 22.11
C MET A 941 -5.54 24.36 23.01
N ASP A 942 -5.15 24.70 24.24
CA ASP A 942 -5.97 25.41 25.21
C ASP A 942 -5.25 26.64 25.79
N ALA A 943 -5.99 27.73 26.02
CA ALA A 943 -5.50 28.95 26.64
C ALA A 943 -5.16 28.79 28.13
N ALA A 944 -5.86 27.89 28.83
CA ALA A 944 -5.65 27.62 30.24
C ALA A 944 -4.47 26.66 30.46
N CYS A 945 -3.71 26.91 31.52
CA CYS A 945 -2.80 25.88 32.04
C CYS A 945 -3.64 24.71 32.55
N PRO A 946 -3.21 23.45 32.37
CA PRO A 946 -3.83 22.32 33.04
C PRO A 946 -3.97 22.57 34.54
N SER A 947 -4.98 21.95 35.15
CA SER A 947 -5.18 22.06 36.60
C SER A 947 -3.95 21.58 37.36
N ASP A 948 -3.61 22.29 38.42
CA ASP A 948 -2.49 21.98 39.32
C ASP A 948 -2.60 20.52 39.83
N ALA A 949 -1.70 19.67 39.35
CA ALA A 949 -1.69 18.24 39.65
C ALA A 949 -0.59 17.93 40.66
N LYS A 950 -0.88 17.06 41.63
CA LYS A 950 0.13 16.57 42.58
C LYS A 950 0.52 15.14 42.28
N SER A 951 1.79 14.83 42.47
CA SER A 951 2.34 13.50 42.32
C SER A 951 1.85 12.59 43.45
N SER A 952 1.82 11.28 43.19
CA SER A 952 1.73 10.22 44.20
C SER A 952 2.99 9.34 44.24
N ALA A 953 4.04 9.77 43.53
CA ALA A 953 5.29 9.05 43.44
C ALA A 953 6.11 9.14 44.74
N VAL A 954 7.06 8.22 44.90
CA VAL A 954 8.07 8.30 45.96
C VAL A 954 8.92 9.55 45.75
N CYS A 955 8.87 10.48 46.70
CA CYS A 955 9.63 11.72 46.68
C CYS A 955 10.93 11.65 47.47
N ARG A 956 10.97 10.78 48.49
CA ARG A 956 12.20 10.43 49.18
C ARG A 956 12.29 8.91 49.30
N PRO A 957 13.25 8.27 48.62
CA PRO A 957 13.49 6.85 48.82
C PRO A 957 14.08 6.61 50.21
N ALA A 958 13.82 5.43 50.79
CA ALA A 958 14.39 5.03 52.06
C ALA A 958 15.93 5.08 52.02
N ALA A 959 16.55 5.79 52.96
CA ALA A 959 17.99 5.94 53.11
C ALA A 959 18.66 4.75 53.81
N GLY A 960 17.89 3.74 54.25
CA GLY A 960 18.37 2.48 54.81
C GLY A 960 17.23 1.59 55.29
N GLU A 961 17.55 0.43 55.85
CA GLU A 961 16.58 -0.60 56.28
C GLU A 961 15.70 -0.17 57.46
N CYS A 962 16.05 0.91 58.16
CA CYS A 962 15.27 1.50 59.25
C CYS A 962 14.56 2.81 58.85
N ASP A 963 14.42 3.04 57.55
CA ASP A 963 13.84 4.25 56.99
C ASP A 963 12.65 3.91 56.11
N ALA A 964 11.56 4.67 56.23
CA ALA A 964 10.46 4.53 55.29
C ALA A 964 10.77 5.33 54.02
N ALA A 965 10.23 4.91 52.88
CA ALA A 965 10.20 5.78 51.71
C ALA A 965 8.98 6.69 51.81
N GLU A 966 9.17 8.00 51.75
CA GLU A 966 8.05 8.93 51.69
C GLU A 966 7.53 9.05 50.25
N SER A 967 6.21 8.89 50.13
CA SER A 967 5.49 9.12 48.87
C SER A 967 4.66 10.38 48.99
N CYS A 968 4.58 11.11 47.89
CA CYS A 968 3.66 12.22 47.77
C CYS A 968 2.23 11.75 48.02
N ASP A 969 1.43 12.57 48.70
CA ASP A 969 0.07 12.21 49.10
C ASP A 969 -0.99 12.56 48.05
N GLY A 970 -0.57 13.10 46.91
CA GLY A 970 -1.48 13.59 45.87
C GLY A 970 -2.18 14.90 46.25
N VAL A 971 -1.73 15.60 47.30
CA VAL A 971 -2.36 16.83 47.80
C VAL A 971 -1.34 17.96 48.06
N HIS A 972 -0.17 17.66 48.62
CA HIS A 972 0.84 18.65 48.99
C HIS A 972 2.00 18.73 47.98
N ASP A 973 2.61 19.92 47.89
CA ASP A 973 3.72 20.22 46.96
C ASP A 973 5.04 19.61 47.42
N ASP A 974 5.22 19.51 48.73
CA ASP A 974 6.42 19.00 49.36
C ASP A 974 6.27 17.52 49.70
N CYS A 975 7.41 16.82 49.69
CA CYS A 975 7.48 15.48 50.23
C CYS A 975 7.12 15.49 51.72
N PRO A 976 6.36 14.50 52.22
CA PRO A 976 6.14 14.36 53.65
C PRO A 976 7.47 14.41 54.45
N PRO A 977 7.43 14.84 55.72
CA PRO A 977 8.59 14.81 56.60
C PRO A 977 9.22 13.42 56.63
N ASP A 978 10.54 13.37 56.78
CA ASP A 978 11.32 12.12 56.88
C ASP A 978 10.83 11.28 58.06
N VAL A 979 10.34 10.07 57.80
CA VAL A 979 9.85 9.16 58.84
C VAL A 979 10.71 7.90 58.89
N GLN A 980 11.62 7.90 59.85
CA GLN A 980 12.29 6.67 60.27
C GLN A 980 11.28 5.70 60.89
N TRP A 981 11.50 4.41 60.71
CA TRP A 981 10.71 3.40 61.40
C TRP A 981 10.82 3.56 62.93
N ALA A 982 9.70 3.32 63.61
CA ALA A 982 9.63 3.46 65.06
C ALA A 982 10.67 2.58 65.76
N ALA A 983 11.17 3.06 66.90
CA ALA A 983 12.03 2.27 67.77
C ALA A 983 11.32 0.97 68.16
N GLY A 984 11.90 -0.18 67.86
CA GLY A 984 11.23 -1.48 68.06
C GLY A 984 10.93 -2.26 66.78
N THR A 985 11.02 -1.63 65.60
CA THR A 985 10.81 -2.32 64.32
C THR A 985 12.02 -3.17 63.96
N VAL A 986 11.81 -4.47 63.69
CA VAL A 986 12.89 -5.38 63.27
C VAL A 986 13.33 -5.03 61.85
N CYS A 987 14.59 -4.63 61.67
CA CYS A 987 15.18 -4.35 60.36
C CYS A 987 15.92 -5.55 59.78
N ARG A 988 16.53 -6.37 60.65
CA ARG A 988 17.07 -7.67 60.26
C ARG A 988 16.60 -8.73 61.26
N PRO A 989 15.81 -9.73 60.83
CA PRO A 989 15.44 -10.82 61.70
C PRO A 989 16.63 -11.76 61.95
N ALA A 990 16.64 -12.40 63.12
CA ALA A 990 17.64 -13.38 63.51
C ALA A 990 17.73 -14.53 62.49
N ALA A 991 18.89 -14.71 61.86
CA ALA A 991 19.15 -15.73 60.85
C ALA A 991 19.37 -17.15 61.44
N GLY A 992 19.38 -17.29 62.77
CA GLY A 992 19.54 -18.58 63.45
C GLY A 992 19.42 -18.49 64.98
N PRO A 993 19.51 -19.62 65.69
CA PRO A 993 19.33 -19.66 67.15
C PRO A 993 20.41 -18.90 67.93
N CYS A 994 21.57 -18.63 67.29
CA CYS A 994 22.67 -17.84 67.85
C CYS A 994 22.70 -16.39 67.37
N ASP A 995 21.66 -15.96 66.66
CA ASP A 995 21.51 -14.62 66.14
C ASP A 995 20.49 -13.82 66.97
N VAL A 996 20.58 -12.50 66.98
CA VAL A 996 19.53 -11.63 67.54
C VAL A 996 18.83 -10.86 66.43
N ASP A 997 17.60 -10.44 66.69
CA ASP A 997 16.94 -9.49 65.79
C ASP A 997 17.63 -8.12 65.97
N GLU A 998 18.06 -7.49 64.88
CA GLU A 998 18.41 -6.07 64.92
C GLU A 998 17.14 -5.26 64.74
N ILE A 999 17.02 -4.31 65.65
CA ILE A 999 15.84 -3.51 65.82
C ILE A 999 16.23 -2.07 65.55
N CYS A 1000 15.43 -1.38 64.76
CA CYS A 1000 15.61 0.03 64.50
C CYS A 1000 15.60 0.81 65.82
N PRO A 1001 16.59 1.69 66.05
CA PRO A 1001 16.65 2.50 67.26
C PRO A 1001 15.70 3.69 67.22
N GLY A 1002 14.97 3.91 66.11
CA GLY A 1002 14.11 5.07 65.88
C GLY A 1002 14.85 6.41 65.78
N SER A 1003 16.18 6.36 65.60
CA SER A 1003 17.07 7.53 65.50
C SER A 1003 18.17 7.37 64.43
N SER A 1004 18.13 6.28 63.67
CA SER A 1004 19.09 5.92 62.61
C SER A 1004 18.34 5.27 61.45
N THR A 1005 18.71 5.64 60.23
CA THR A 1005 18.19 5.05 58.98
C THR A 1005 18.84 3.71 58.66
N ALA A 1006 20.04 3.45 59.17
CA ALA A 1006 20.70 2.16 59.06
C ALA A 1006 20.27 1.21 60.18
N CYS A 1007 20.08 -0.06 59.83
CA CYS A 1007 19.94 -1.14 60.80
C CYS A 1007 21.23 -1.25 61.64
N PRO A 1008 21.14 -1.52 62.95
CA PRO A 1008 22.30 -1.86 63.76
C PRO A 1008 23.14 -2.98 63.13
N ARG A 1009 24.43 -3.05 63.51
CA ARG A 1009 25.29 -4.14 63.04
C ARG A 1009 24.77 -5.48 63.58
N ASP A 1010 24.94 -6.51 62.77
CA ASP A 1010 24.64 -7.91 63.11
C ASP A 1010 25.29 -8.30 64.44
N GLU A 1011 24.45 -8.57 65.45
CA GLU A 1011 24.85 -8.97 66.79
C GLU A 1011 24.54 -10.45 67.02
N PHE A 1012 25.56 -11.21 67.43
CA PHE A 1012 25.40 -12.62 67.76
C PHE A 1012 25.26 -12.82 69.26
N LYS A 1013 24.46 -13.81 69.66
CA LYS A 1013 24.34 -14.23 71.06
C LYS A 1013 25.70 -14.66 71.61
N ALA A 1014 25.97 -14.29 72.86
CA ALA A 1014 27.23 -14.57 73.53
C ALA A 1014 27.60 -16.06 73.50
N SER A 1015 28.90 -16.36 73.52
CA SER A 1015 29.39 -17.74 73.39
C SER A 1015 29.05 -18.67 74.58
N THR A 1016 28.38 -18.14 75.60
CA THR A 1016 27.85 -18.90 76.73
C THR A 1016 26.41 -19.35 76.51
N VAL A 1017 25.71 -18.82 75.50
CA VAL A 1017 24.31 -19.15 75.22
C VAL A 1017 24.24 -20.55 74.60
N VAL A 1018 23.51 -21.46 75.26
CA VAL A 1018 23.22 -22.79 74.73
C VAL A 1018 22.26 -22.63 73.56
N CYS A 1019 22.67 -23.09 72.38
CA CYS A 1019 21.87 -23.01 71.16
C CYS A 1019 21.32 -24.37 70.72
N ARG A 1020 21.89 -25.45 71.25
CA ARG A 1020 21.35 -26.80 71.11
C ARG A 1020 21.63 -27.54 72.41
N GLU A 1021 20.58 -28.04 73.04
CA GLU A 1021 20.70 -28.88 74.23
C GLU A 1021 21.45 -30.18 73.90
N ALA A 1022 22.10 -30.78 74.90
CA ALA A 1022 22.77 -32.06 74.73
C ALA A 1022 21.74 -33.13 74.32
N SER A 1023 22.01 -33.83 73.20
CA SER A 1023 21.06 -34.83 72.67
C SER A 1023 20.91 -36.06 73.57
N ASP A 1024 21.89 -36.32 74.42
CA ASP A 1024 21.86 -37.35 75.46
C ASP A 1024 22.82 -37.02 76.61
N SER A 1025 22.73 -37.78 77.71
CA SER A 1025 23.54 -37.55 78.92
C SER A 1025 25.05 -37.73 78.72
N CYS A 1026 25.49 -38.30 77.60
CA CYS A 1026 26.90 -38.53 77.29
C CYS A 1026 27.53 -37.41 76.45
N LYS A 1027 26.74 -36.40 76.04
CA LYS A 1027 27.22 -35.23 75.27
C LYS A 1027 27.19 -33.94 76.09
N LEU A 1028 27.88 -32.92 75.57
CA LEU A 1028 27.78 -31.55 76.06
C LEU A 1028 26.75 -30.76 75.21
N PRO A 1029 26.08 -29.74 75.76
CA PRO A 1029 25.26 -28.81 74.97
C PRO A 1029 26.14 -27.99 74.02
N ASP A 1030 25.64 -27.68 72.83
CA ASP A 1030 26.31 -26.75 71.93
C ASP A 1030 26.02 -25.31 72.38
N HIS A 1031 27.08 -24.51 72.47
CA HIS A 1031 26.98 -23.08 72.74
C HIS A 1031 27.23 -22.27 71.47
N CYS A 1032 26.65 -21.08 71.39
CA CYS A 1032 26.97 -20.11 70.35
C CYS A 1032 28.46 -19.78 70.33
N THR A 1033 28.96 -19.26 69.21
CA THR A 1033 30.37 -18.85 69.11
C THR A 1033 30.58 -17.36 69.42
N GLY A 1034 29.50 -16.58 69.62
CA GLY A 1034 29.55 -15.12 69.70
C GLY A 1034 29.92 -14.43 68.38
N SER A 1035 29.91 -15.15 67.26
CA SER A 1035 30.41 -14.67 65.96
C SER A 1035 29.69 -15.28 64.75
N SER A 1036 28.63 -16.06 64.96
CA SER A 1036 27.89 -16.75 63.91
C SER A 1036 26.43 -16.95 64.32
N ALA A 1037 25.51 -16.72 63.38
CA ALA A 1037 24.07 -16.99 63.53
C ALA A 1037 23.75 -18.49 63.70
N ALA A 1038 24.59 -19.36 63.12
CA ALA A 1038 24.42 -20.80 63.20
C ALA A 1038 24.98 -21.36 64.52
N CYS A 1039 24.25 -22.30 65.12
CA CYS A 1039 24.73 -23.10 66.24
C CYS A 1039 25.77 -24.13 65.75
N PRO A 1040 26.99 -24.17 66.31
CA PRO A 1040 28.02 -25.10 65.89
C PRO A 1040 27.55 -26.56 65.98
N GLN A 1041 28.12 -27.44 65.15
CA GLN A 1041 27.89 -28.89 65.21
C GLN A 1041 29.07 -29.59 65.89
N ALA A 1042 29.47 -29.11 67.06
CA ALA A 1042 30.54 -29.69 67.83
C ALA A 1042 29.92 -30.65 68.84
N ASP A 1043 29.56 -31.85 68.37
CA ASP A 1043 28.92 -32.93 69.15
C ASP A 1043 29.92 -33.53 70.17
N GLU A 1044 30.48 -32.68 71.05
CA GLU A 1044 31.58 -32.99 71.95
C GLU A 1044 31.14 -34.01 73.01
N GLN A 1045 31.81 -35.16 73.01
CA GLN A 1045 31.56 -36.24 73.95
C GLN A 1045 32.20 -35.95 75.31
N ARG A 1046 31.52 -36.30 76.40
CA ARG A 1046 32.12 -36.31 77.74
C ARG A 1046 33.32 -37.27 77.74
N THR A 1047 34.42 -36.90 78.40
CA THR A 1047 35.65 -37.71 78.52
C THR A 1047 35.87 -38.23 79.96
N GLY A 1048 36.73 -39.23 80.14
CA GLY A 1048 37.11 -39.74 81.47
C GLY A 1048 36.02 -40.56 82.18
N CYS A 1049 35.95 -40.47 83.52
CA CYS A 1049 34.97 -41.22 84.33
C CYS A 1049 33.51 -40.91 83.93
N ALA A 1050 33.20 -39.67 83.51
CA ALA A 1050 31.86 -39.28 83.08
C ALA A 1050 31.41 -40.02 81.80
N ALA A 1051 32.34 -40.29 80.88
CA ALA A 1051 32.08 -41.06 79.66
C ALA A 1051 31.72 -42.53 79.96
N MET A 1052 32.38 -43.11 80.97
CA MET A 1052 32.16 -44.50 81.38
C MET A 1052 30.89 -44.66 82.22
N SER A 1053 30.66 -43.77 83.19
CA SER A 1053 29.47 -43.78 84.04
C SER A 1053 28.19 -43.57 83.23
N CYS A 1054 28.20 -42.68 82.23
CA CYS A 1054 27.04 -42.43 81.38
C CYS A 1054 26.55 -43.69 80.64
N ARG A 1055 27.45 -44.65 80.31
CA ARG A 1055 27.06 -45.93 79.69
C ARG A 1055 26.32 -46.88 80.64
N PHE A 1056 26.42 -46.68 81.95
CA PHE A 1056 25.71 -47.42 82.99
C PHE A 1056 24.48 -46.69 83.54
N GLU A 1057 24.31 -45.40 83.23
CA GLU A 1057 23.12 -44.60 83.57
C GLU A 1057 21.91 -44.96 82.70
N ARG A 1058 22.10 -45.69 81.59
CA ARG A 1058 21.01 -46.40 80.92
C ARG A 1058 20.52 -47.52 81.85
N THR A 1059 19.45 -47.25 82.59
CA THR A 1059 18.72 -48.24 83.37
C THR A 1059 18.43 -49.46 82.49
N ILE A 1060 18.60 -50.68 82.99
CA ILE A 1060 18.26 -51.92 82.27
C ILE A 1060 16.75 -52.02 81.92
N ALA A 1061 15.95 -51.04 82.34
CA ALA A 1061 14.59 -50.82 81.88
C ALA A 1061 14.60 -50.37 80.41
N LEU A 1062 14.73 -51.33 79.50
CA LEU A 1062 14.55 -51.15 78.07
C LEU A 1062 13.05 -51.02 77.77
N PRO A 1063 12.61 -49.99 77.02
CA PRO A 1063 11.22 -49.86 76.56
C PRO A 1063 10.75 -51.07 75.72
N ASP A 1064 11.69 -51.78 75.08
CA ASP A 1064 11.43 -52.88 74.13
C ASP A 1064 11.15 -54.25 74.78
N CYS A 1065 11.16 -54.33 76.12
CA CYS A 1065 10.91 -55.56 76.88
C CYS A 1065 9.49 -55.58 77.49
N SER A 1066 8.50 -54.98 76.83
CA SER A 1066 7.19 -54.63 77.42
C SER A 1066 6.36 -55.78 78.00
N GLN A 1067 6.73 -57.05 77.83
CA GLN A 1067 6.07 -58.22 78.42
C GLN A 1067 7.02 -59.21 79.13
N ASP A 1068 8.35 -58.94 79.13
CA ASP A 1068 9.36 -59.83 79.72
C ASP A 1068 10.18 -59.10 80.79
N ALA A 1069 10.22 -59.65 82.00
CA ALA A 1069 11.14 -59.15 83.03
C ALA A 1069 12.57 -59.63 82.73
N VAL A 1070 13.53 -58.71 82.79
CA VAL A 1070 14.96 -59.07 82.75
C VAL A 1070 15.25 -60.01 83.92
N PRO A 1071 15.84 -61.20 83.71
CA PRO A 1071 16.07 -62.15 84.79
C PRO A 1071 16.87 -61.48 85.91
N ASP A 1072 16.42 -61.61 87.15
CA ASP A 1072 17.03 -60.93 88.31
C ASP A 1072 18.54 -61.15 88.40
N ARG A 1073 19.02 -62.32 87.99
CA ARG A 1073 20.44 -62.64 87.97
C ARG A 1073 21.22 -61.80 86.97
N VAL A 1074 20.66 -61.51 85.81
CA VAL A 1074 21.25 -60.64 84.78
C VAL A 1074 21.28 -59.20 85.28
N ALA A 1075 20.16 -58.71 85.83
CA ALA A 1075 20.07 -57.37 86.41
C ALA A 1075 21.05 -57.17 87.57
N ARG A 1076 21.10 -58.12 88.52
CA ARG A 1076 22.06 -58.09 89.65
C ARG A 1076 23.51 -58.04 89.18
N LEU A 1077 23.87 -58.84 88.17
CA LEU A 1077 25.25 -58.86 87.64
C LEU A 1077 25.62 -57.57 86.91
N PHE A 1078 24.66 -56.95 86.20
CA PHE A 1078 24.86 -55.64 85.58
C PHE A 1078 25.01 -54.52 86.61
N TYR A 1079 24.12 -54.45 87.59
CA TYR A 1079 24.23 -53.46 88.66
C TYR A 1079 25.46 -53.68 89.52
N HIS A 1080 25.89 -54.93 89.73
CA HIS A 1080 27.16 -55.22 90.37
C HIS A 1080 28.36 -54.74 89.54
N ALA A 1081 28.34 -54.92 88.21
CA ALA A 1081 29.36 -54.36 87.34
C ALA A 1081 29.36 -52.82 87.37
N SER A 1082 28.18 -52.19 87.33
CA SER A 1082 27.99 -50.75 87.46
C SER A 1082 28.53 -50.22 88.80
N ASP A 1083 28.21 -50.89 89.91
CA ASP A 1083 28.70 -50.55 91.24
C ASP A 1083 30.22 -50.70 91.35
N ILE A 1084 30.80 -51.75 90.75
CA ILE A 1084 32.26 -51.87 90.64
C ILE A 1084 32.86 -50.68 89.89
N VAL A 1085 32.26 -50.28 88.76
CA VAL A 1085 32.75 -49.15 87.94
C VAL A 1085 32.64 -47.82 88.70
N HIS A 1086 31.49 -47.56 89.33
CA HIS A 1086 31.24 -46.36 90.11
C HIS A 1086 32.14 -46.27 91.35
N ARG A 1087 32.31 -47.36 92.11
CA ARG A 1087 33.18 -47.39 93.30
C ARG A 1087 34.66 -47.39 92.98
N SER A 1088 35.04 -47.92 91.80
CA SER A 1088 36.44 -48.00 91.41
C SER A 1088 36.94 -46.75 90.70
N CYS A 1089 36.08 -45.80 90.28
CA CYS A 1089 36.49 -44.48 89.79
C CYS A 1089 37.20 -43.71 90.91
N PRO A 1090 38.54 -43.62 90.90
CA PRO A 1090 39.18 -42.29 90.79
C PRO A 1090 40.67 -42.34 90.39
N PRO A 1091 41.17 -41.42 89.55
CA PRO A 1091 42.00 -41.85 88.40
C PRO A 1091 42.24 -43.37 88.30
N TRP A 1092 41.49 -44.10 87.46
CA TRP A 1092 41.63 -45.57 87.31
C TRP A 1092 43.07 -45.97 86.95
N PRO A 1093 43.71 -46.86 87.73
CA PRO A 1093 43.79 -48.24 87.27
C PRO A 1093 43.91 -49.26 88.43
N ARG A 1094 42.93 -50.17 88.56
CA ARG A 1094 43.23 -51.51 89.07
C ARG A 1094 42.77 -52.48 88.02
N ARG A 1095 43.71 -53.14 87.33
CA ARG A 1095 43.42 -54.25 86.37
C ARG A 1095 42.38 -55.21 86.97
N HIS A 1096 42.44 -55.43 88.28
CA HIS A 1096 41.46 -56.20 89.05
C HIS A 1096 40.02 -55.66 89.00
N ALA A 1097 39.78 -54.35 89.12
CA ALA A 1097 38.44 -53.77 89.06
C ALA A 1097 37.83 -53.87 87.65
N CYS A 1098 38.62 -53.56 86.60
CA CYS A 1098 38.22 -53.75 85.20
C CYS A 1098 37.88 -55.21 84.91
N ALA A 1099 38.78 -56.12 85.31
CA ALA A 1099 38.60 -57.55 85.13
C ALA A 1099 37.37 -58.07 85.88
N SER A 1100 37.11 -57.59 87.09
CA SER A 1100 35.93 -57.95 87.88
C SER A 1100 34.62 -57.43 87.27
N ALA A 1101 34.57 -56.17 86.83
CA ALA A 1101 33.38 -55.61 86.15
C ALA A 1101 33.12 -56.31 84.81
N SER A 1102 34.16 -56.53 84.00
CA SER A 1102 34.08 -57.27 82.74
C SER A 1102 33.64 -58.74 82.96
N ALA A 1103 34.15 -59.38 84.01
CA ALA A 1103 33.74 -60.73 84.39
C ALA A 1103 32.28 -60.79 84.84
N ALA A 1104 31.80 -59.78 85.58
CA ALA A 1104 30.39 -59.68 85.96
C ALA A 1104 29.47 -59.51 84.73
N LEU A 1105 29.84 -58.67 83.76
CA LEU A 1105 29.10 -58.51 82.50
C LEU A 1105 29.14 -59.75 81.62
N ARG A 1106 30.27 -60.48 81.57
CA ARG A 1106 30.36 -61.76 80.87
C ARG A 1106 29.44 -62.81 81.49
N LYS A 1107 29.43 -62.90 82.82
CA LYS A 1107 28.49 -63.76 83.56
C LYS A 1107 27.03 -63.35 83.35
N ALA A 1108 26.75 -62.06 83.16
CA ALA A 1108 25.41 -61.56 82.84
C ALA A 1108 24.97 -62.05 81.45
N LEU A 1109 25.85 -61.96 80.44
CA LEU A 1109 25.61 -62.48 79.09
C LEU A 1109 25.38 -64.00 79.09
N GLU A 1110 26.22 -64.78 79.76
CA GLU A 1110 26.03 -66.23 79.91
C GLU A 1110 24.74 -66.60 80.66
N SER A 1111 24.31 -65.74 81.61
CA SER A 1111 23.05 -65.93 82.31
C SER A 1111 21.85 -65.55 81.44
N LEU A 1112 22.01 -64.62 80.50
CA LEU A 1112 20.99 -64.23 79.53
C LEU A 1112 20.80 -65.31 78.46
N ASP A 1113 21.89 -65.86 77.91
CA ASP A 1113 21.85 -66.97 76.94
C ASP A 1113 21.16 -68.22 77.53
N ARG A 1114 21.47 -68.53 78.80
CA ARG A 1114 20.79 -69.60 79.54
C ARG A 1114 19.32 -69.31 79.81
N ALA A 1115 18.92 -68.04 79.93
CA ALA A 1115 17.53 -67.65 80.12
C ALA A 1115 16.74 -67.74 78.81
N SER A 1116 17.34 -67.40 77.67
CA SER A 1116 16.72 -67.57 76.34
C SER A 1116 16.58 -69.04 75.92
N GLY A 1117 17.46 -69.92 76.39
CA GLY A 1117 17.44 -71.36 76.07
C GLY A 1117 16.52 -72.23 76.95
N ARG A 1118 15.70 -71.66 77.83
CA ARG A 1118 14.85 -72.45 78.76
C ARG A 1118 13.64 -73.04 78.05
N ARG A 1119 13.28 -74.28 78.41
CA ARG A 1119 12.05 -74.95 77.91
C ARG A 1119 10.74 -74.41 78.50
N ARG A 1120 10.80 -73.68 79.62
CA ARG A 1120 9.64 -73.05 80.28
C ARG A 1120 9.95 -71.57 80.54
N HIS A 1121 9.05 -70.68 80.11
CA HIS A 1121 9.14 -69.21 80.21
C HIS A 1121 10.49 -68.63 79.74
N PRO A 1122 10.90 -68.82 78.48
CA PRO A 1122 12.08 -68.17 77.92
C PRO A 1122 11.82 -66.66 77.72
N ILE A 1123 12.85 -65.85 77.93
CA ILE A 1123 12.84 -64.44 77.53
C ILE A 1123 12.76 -64.35 76.00
N SER A 1124 11.98 -63.40 75.47
CA SER A 1124 11.85 -63.21 74.03
C SER A 1124 13.19 -62.93 73.36
N ALA A 1125 13.34 -63.34 72.10
CA ALA A 1125 14.54 -63.07 71.31
C ALA A 1125 14.78 -61.57 71.06
N ALA A 1126 13.72 -60.75 71.09
CA ALA A 1126 13.82 -59.30 71.01
C ALA A 1126 14.42 -58.72 72.29
N CYS A 1127 13.84 -59.05 73.45
CA CYS A 1127 14.36 -58.58 74.73
C CYS A 1127 15.77 -59.15 75.02
N SER A 1128 16.05 -60.41 74.67
CA SER A 1128 17.40 -60.99 74.77
C SER A 1128 18.44 -60.26 73.91
N ARG A 1129 18.08 -59.88 72.67
CA ARG A 1129 18.99 -59.08 71.81
C ARG A 1129 19.19 -57.67 72.35
N ALA A 1130 18.15 -57.02 72.83
CA ALA A 1130 18.21 -55.67 73.39
C ALA A 1130 19.06 -55.62 74.67
N VAL A 1131 18.78 -56.49 75.64
CA VAL A 1131 19.56 -56.63 76.89
C VAL A 1131 21.00 -57.07 76.55
N GLY A 1132 21.18 -58.00 75.63
CA GLY A 1132 22.50 -58.44 75.16
C GLY A 1132 23.30 -57.31 74.50
N GLY A 1133 22.63 -56.40 73.78
CA GLY A 1133 23.23 -55.19 73.21
C GLY A 1133 23.76 -54.24 74.28
N VAL A 1134 22.96 -53.96 75.31
CA VAL A 1134 23.36 -53.12 76.45
C VAL A 1134 24.55 -53.74 77.20
N LEU A 1135 24.49 -55.05 77.49
CA LEU A 1135 25.58 -55.76 78.18
C LEU A 1135 26.88 -55.77 77.37
N ARG A 1136 26.81 -55.94 76.05
CA ARG A 1136 27.99 -55.87 75.15
C ARG A 1136 28.54 -54.44 75.07
N ALA A 1137 27.69 -53.44 74.87
CA ALA A 1137 28.10 -52.04 74.80
C ALA A 1137 28.75 -51.55 76.12
N ALA A 1138 28.20 -51.95 77.26
CA ALA A 1138 28.78 -51.67 78.57
C ALA A 1138 30.14 -52.38 78.73
N ARG A 1139 30.25 -53.64 78.30
CA ARG A 1139 31.50 -54.43 78.41
C ARG A 1139 32.60 -53.90 77.49
N ASP A 1140 32.26 -53.58 76.24
CA ASP A 1140 33.22 -53.13 75.24
C ASP A 1140 33.68 -51.69 75.56
N GLY A 1141 32.79 -50.87 76.15
CA GLY A 1141 33.11 -49.54 76.68
C GLY A 1141 34.04 -49.50 77.90
N LEU A 1142 34.24 -50.64 78.61
CA LEU A 1142 35.21 -50.72 79.71
C LEU A 1142 36.67 -50.76 79.24
N GLY A 1143 36.93 -51.10 77.97
CA GLY A 1143 38.28 -51.06 77.38
C GLY A 1143 39.34 -51.97 78.04
N CYS A 1144 38.94 -52.99 78.80
CA CYS A 1144 39.88 -53.79 79.62
C CYS A 1144 40.97 -54.53 78.83
N SER A 1145 40.76 -54.80 77.54
CA SER A 1145 41.75 -55.42 76.65
C SER A 1145 42.97 -54.53 76.38
N ALA A 1146 42.82 -53.19 76.44
CA ALA A 1146 43.92 -52.25 76.27
C ALA A 1146 44.91 -52.23 77.45
N LEU A 1147 44.49 -52.74 78.62
CA LEU A 1147 45.30 -52.75 79.84
C LEU A 1147 46.23 -53.96 79.94
N ALA A 1148 46.03 -55.04 79.16
CA ALA A 1148 46.89 -56.23 79.20
C ALA A 1148 48.23 -56.04 78.47
N GLY A 1149 48.30 -55.16 77.47
CA GLY A 1149 49.46 -54.96 76.60
C GLY A 1149 50.49 -53.91 77.04
N ARG A 1150 50.25 -53.13 78.09
CA ARG A 1150 51.19 -52.10 78.56
C ARG A 1150 52.05 -52.61 79.72
N GLN A 1151 53.11 -53.34 79.40
CA GLN A 1151 54.29 -53.52 80.26
C GLN A 1151 55.62 -53.44 79.48
N MET A 1152 55.63 -52.77 78.33
CA MET A 1152 56.87 -52.33 77.68
C MET A 1152 56.71 -50.85 77.30
N ALA A 1153 57.76 -50.07 77.54
CA ALA A 1153 57.85 -48.60 77.49
C ALA A 1153 57.29 -47.88 78.74
N ARG A 1154 58.13 -47.89 79.79
CA ARG A 1154 58.30 -46.73 80.67
C ARG A 1154 59.15 -45.70 79.95
#